data_AF-A0A9D4D6N3-F1
#
_entry.id   AF-A0A9D4D6N3-F1
#
_cell.length_a   1.000
_cell.length_b   1.000
_cell.length_c   1.000
_cell.angle_alpha   90.00
_cell.angle_beta   90.00
_cell.angle_gamma   90.00
#
_symmetry.space_group_name_H-M   'P 1'
#
loop_
_entity.id
_entity.type
_entity.pdbx_description
1 polymer ?
#
loop_
_entity_poly.entity_id
_entity_poly.type
_entity_poly.pdbx_seq_one_letter_code
_entity_poly.pdbx_strand_id
1 'polypeptide(L)'
;RGRRKMGTRMTPWINLETIHALEESKYRGNQLVLRLLLIDIAEDEIPALKVGCLERLPHFIAKFNEDGWEKKLLDSLNEPLQVCDVLPVGSLAHGLVYSHFTGLLSFMLPTKLREEITKWDKYEEYKDKTCTNYNMLVPKSCKLSGSLSGKDEKSGIEITNETNLKFSTEHMGKPREITISIYRISRGTEFYFFYADMPFVLNCVYELKEKNLAEGVDTNLQCQRFKHTYNTLVNHQDFGRRLNNPLRMLEYDDEQTNHFEVLFEAVKNSVNGTDGEVIENTTVTPPPKSTVAQADQVIDGVYVSCSDDTEDRRIGSDIVVYLNSKNIIAVTDSGDSGPGANMSGNYNWYVFVISKKSLKDRAFCFKITQILEHSVHENTTKLIPVLHNVDIKKVPDFIRWVTMLCTSDSKFCDHIYQTVMGGPVTMVEKMPCGDVVTGLCWAYLINYMKMALFLRTPDNEGSLDLKGRIKAFLRSNNLSCGCPDKVYILWPSSCMMADAIEIVANKNLPGHRIVKLGSLPMVRANTGGALNRSFTFTVYKHTRPQTSQSTCFIAEYCTPMGCLYQMGTKYGFAGVNKEDLSSQGQNFMKAFKTFTSLSAVKEHLGDFQKHTQFMYYDDSKKPLIEVIEKQLNQETNLVFADD
;
A
#
# COMPACT_ATOMS: atom_id res chain seq x y z
N ARG A 1 -0.01 38.20 -42.69
CA ARG A 1 0.53 36.94 -43.24
C ARG A 1 1.94 36.77 -42.69
N GLY A 2 2.33 35.85 -41.82
CA GLY A 2 1.67 34.80 -41.07
C GLY A 2 2.76 34.22 -40.15
N ARG A 3 3.07 34.91 -39.04
CA ARG A 3 3.89 34.31 -37.97
C ARG A 3 2.96 33.41 -37.19
N ARG A 4 3.12 32.10 -37.36
CA ARG A 4 2.44 31.08 -36.54
C ARG A 4 2.71 31.40 -35.08
N LYS A 5 1.66 31.73 -34.33
CA LYS A 5 1.62 31.59 -32.87
C LYS A 5 1.82 30.10 -32.58
N MET A 6 3.07 29.64 -32.48
CA MET A 6 3.36 28.45 -31.68
C MET A 6 3.31 28.90 -30.22
N GLY A 7 2.10 29.15 -29.73
CA GLY A 7 1.86 28.96 -28.30
C GLY A 7 2.11 27.49 -28.03
N THR A 8 2.72 27.17 -26.91
CA THR A 8 2.76 25.84 -26.31
C THR A 8 1.33 25.36 -26.07
N ARG A 9 0.62 24.98 -27.14
CA ARG A 9 -0.56 24.14 -27.04
C ARG A 9 -0.07 22.82 -26.46
N MET A 10 -0.65 22.49 -25.33
CA MET A 10 -0.27 21.44 -24.39
C MET A 10 0.30 20.20 -25.06
N THR A 11 1.56 19.93 -24.73
CA THR A 11 2.19 18.65 -25.01
C THR A 11 2.16 17.84 -23.71
N PRO A 12 1.89 16.52 -23.74
CA PRO A 12 2.10 15.59 -22.62
C PRO A 12 3.47 15.70 -21.93
N TRP A 13 4.44 16.37 -22.57
CA TRP A 13 5.71 16.78 -21.99
C TRP A 13 5.59 17.72 -20.79
N ILE A 14 4.66 18.69 -20.79
CA ILE A 14 4.42 19.59 -19.64
C ILE A 14 3.97 18.76 -18.42
N ASN A 15 3.15 17.72 -18.64
CA ASN A 15 2.66 16.84 -17.59
C ASN A 15 3.82 16.06 -16.96
N LEU A 16 4.70 15.51 -17.79
CA LEU A 16 5.84 14.73 -17.35
C LEU A 16 6.86 15.57 -16.56
N GLU A 17 7.28 16.73 -17.09
CA GLU A 17 8.25 17.58 -16.38
C GLU A 17 7.66 18.12 -15.07
N THR A 18 6.35 18.42 -15.05
CA THR A 18 5.68 18.86 -13.83
C THR A 18 5.60 17.74 -12.80
N ILE A 19 5.18 16.53 -13.19
CA ILE A 19 5.14 15.35 -12.30
C ILE A 19 6.54 15.02 -11.79
N HIS A 20 7.55 15.02 -12.65
CA HIS A 20 8.93 14.73 -12.27
C HIS A 20 9.50 15.80 -11.31
N ALA A 21 9.23 17.09 -11.57
CA ALA A 21 9.64 18.17 -10.68
C ALA A 21 8.92 18.11 -9.32
N LEU A 22 7.65 17.72 -9.32
CA LEU A 22 6.85 17.50 -8.12
C LEU A 22 7.34 16.30 -7.30
N GLU A 23 7.66 15.19 -7.97
CA GLU A 23 8.28 14.00 -7.34
C GLU A 23 9.65 14.36 -6.76
N GLU A 24 10.54 15.00 -7.52
CA GLU A 24 11.83 15.47 -7.01
C GLU A 24 11.69 16.42 -5.81
N SER A 25 10.69 17.32 -5.83
CA SER A 25 10.38 18.22 -4.71
C SER A 25 9.97 17.45 -3.45
N LYS A 26 9.11 16.44 -3.61
CA LYS A 26 8.70 15.55 -2.51
C LYS A 26 9.93 14.88 -1.89
N TYR A 27 10.86 14.38 -2.70
CA TYR A 27 12.10 13.76 -2.20
C TYR A 27 13.07 14.74 -1.54
N ARG A 28 13.11 15.99 -2.00
CA ARG A 28 13.93 17.06 -1.42
C ARG A 28 13.31 17.72 -0.18
N GLY A 29 12.15 17.24 0.29
CA GLY A 29 11.55 17.65 1.55
C GLY A 29 10.77 18.96 1.48
N ASN A 30 9.92 19.11 0.47
CA ASN A 30 8.98 20.23 0.32
C ASN A 30 9.67 21.61 0.19
N GLN A 31 10.81 21.69 -0.50
CA GLN A 31 11.52 22.96 -0.69
C GLN A 31 11.11 23.74 -1.95
N LEU A 32 10.23 23.21 -2.80
CA LEU A 32 9.75 23.94 -3.98
C LEU A 32 8.31 24.43 -3.77
N VAL A 33 8.10 25.74 -3.89
CA VAL A 33 6.79 26.33 -4.09
C VAL A 33 6.47 26.21 -5.58
N LEU A 34 5.51 25.36 -5.96
CA LEU A 34 5.05 25.26 -7.34
C LEU A 34 3.84 26.17 -7.56
N ARG A 35 3.90 26.99 -8.61
CA ARG A 35 2.80 27.84 -9.09
C ARG A 35 2.66 27.63 -10.59
N LEU A 36 1.43 27.40 -11.06
CA LEU A 36 1.18 27.41 -12.50
C LEU A 36 1.01 28.86 -12.97
N LEU A 37 1.74 29.25 -14.00
CA LEU A 37 1.46 30.49 -14.72
C LEU A 37 0.76 30.13 -16.03
N LEU A 38 -0.51 30.48 -16.13
CA LEU A 38 -1.33 30.30 -17.33
C LEU A 38 -1.35 31.65 -18.07
N ILE A 39 -0.79 31.69 -19.27
CA ILE A 39 -0.70 32.92 -20.07
C ILE A 39 -1.71 32.85 -21.20
N ASP A 40 -2.63 33.83 -21.26
CA ASP A 40 -3.68 33.93 -22.30
C ASP A 40 -4.56 32.67 -22.42
N ILE A 41 -4.76 31.94 -21.31
CA ILE A 41 -5.68 30.80 -21.17
C ILE A 41 -6.85 31.22 -20.28
N ALA A 42 -8.08 30.94 -20.68
CA ALA A 42 -9.26 31.26 -19.87
C ALA A 42 -9.50 30.19 -18.79
N GLU A 43 -10.11 30.57 -17.67
CA GLU A 43 -10.30 29.68 -16.50
C GLU A 43 -11.19 28.46 -16.81
N ASP A 44 -12.15 28.64 -17.71
CA ASP A 44 -13.03 27.60 -18.23
C ASP A 44 -12.34 26.66 -19.23
N GLU A 45 -11.17 27.02 -19.74
CA GLU A 45 -10.32 26.15 -20.57
C GLU A 45 -9.43 25.24 -19.71
N ILE A 46 -9.32 25.47 -18.39
CA ILE A 46 -8.48 24.70 -17.46
C ILE A 46 -8.95 23.23 -17.32
N PRO A 47 -10.26 22.94 -17.16
CA PRO A 47 -10.75 21.55 -17.15
C PRO A 47 -10.55 20.80 -18.48
N ALA A 48 -10.39 21.53 -19.59
CA ALA A 48 -10.11 20.94 -20.90
C ALA A 48 -8.64 20.53 -21.06
N LEU A 49 -7.77 20.95 -20.13
CA LEU A 49 -6.36 20.59 -20.12
C LEU A 49 -6.16 19.11 -19.75
N LYS A 50 -7.15 18.45 -19.09
CA LYS A 50 -7.17 17.03 -18.73
C LYS A 50 -5.94 16.54 -17.94
N VAL A 51 -5.16 17.44 -17.36
CA VAL A 51 -4.01 17.09 -16.54
C VAL A 51 -4.44 17.10 -15.09
N GLY A 52 -4.81 15.94 -14.57
CA GLY A 52 -5.45 15.81 -13.26
C GLY A 52 -4.69 16.42 -12.07
N CYS A 53 -3.39 16.69 -12.21
CA CYS A 53 -2.58 17.40 -11.21
C CYS A 53 -2.42 18.91 -11.46
N LEU A 54 -2.59 19.42 -12.69
CA LEU A 54 -2.39 20.85 -13.01
C LEU A 54 -3.63 21.70 -12.72
N GLU A 55 -4.83 21.15 -12.93
CA GLU A 55 -6.10 21.83 -12.63
C GLU A 55 -6.21 22.26 -11.15
N ARG A 56 -5.45 21.58 -10.28
CA ARG A 56 -5.49 21.71 -8.83
C ARG A 56 -4.24 22.37 -8.24
N LEU A 57 -3.24 22.66 -9.08
CA LEU A 57 -2.12 23.50 -8.67
C LEU A 57 -2.61 24.95 -8.50
N PRO A 58 -2.15 25.66 -7.45
CA PRO A 58 -2.37 27.09 -7.36
C PRO A 58 -1.84 27.74 -8.64
N HIS A 59 -2.75 28.29 -9.42
CA HIS A 59 -2.45 28.84 -10.74
C HIS A 59 -2.81 30.32 -10.78
N PHE A 60 -2.05 31.05 -11.58
CA PHE A 60 -2.27 32.44 -11.86
C PHE A 60 -2.54 32.58 -13.35
N ILE A 61 -3.66 33.22 -13.69
CA ILE A 61 -3.98 33.58 -15.07
C ILE A 61 -3.40 34.97 -15.32
N ALA A 62 -2.38 35.05 -16.17
CA ALA A 62 -1.83 36.29 -16.67
C ALA A 62 -2.28 36.51 -18.12
N LYS A 63 -2.55 37.75 -18.50
CA LYS A 63 -2.56 38.13 -19.91
C LYS A 63 -1.16 38.58 -20.31
N PHE A 64 -0.70 38.18 -21.49
CA PHE A 64 0.68 38.45 -21.95
C PHE A 64 1.03 39.96 -21.98
N ASN A 65 0.03 40.84 -21.97
CA ASN A 65 0.17 42.30 -21.99
C ASN A 65 -0.40 43.01 -20.74
N GLU A 66 -0.68 42.31 -19.63
CA GLU A 66 -1.16 42.96 -18.39
C GLU A 66 0.01 43.44 -17.53
N ASP A 67 0.24 44.75 -17.41
CA ASP A 67 1.30 45.26 -16.53
C ASP A 67 1.11 44.83 -15.06
N GLY A 68 2.17 44.33 -14.42
CA GLY A 68 2.19 43.98 -12.99
C GLY A 68 1.93 42.50 -12.66
N TRP A 69 1.78 41.61 -13.63
CA TRP A 69 1.63 40.16 -13.40
C TRP A 69 2.85 39.54 -12.69
N GLU A 70 4.05 40.07 -12.95
CA GLU A 70 5.31 39.64 -12.33
C GLU A 70 5.30 39.85 -10.81
N LYS A 71 4.71 40.96 -10.35
CA LYS A 71 4.59 41.28 -8.93
C LYS A 71 3.58 40.35 -8.24
N LYS A 72 2.44 40.08 -8.88
CA LYS A 72 1.44 39.11 -8.40
C LYS A 72 2.03 37.69 -8.30
N LEU A 73 2.85 37.29 -9.27
CA LEU A 73 3.58 36.02 -9.23
C LEU A 73 4.56 35.98 -8.05
N LEU A 74 5.37 37.02 -7.87
CA LEU A 74 6.30 37.16 -6.73
C LEU A 74 5.59 37.10 -5.37
N ASP A 75 4.46 37.80 -5.22
CA ASP A 75 3.66 37.77 -3.99
C ASP A 75 3.10 36.37 -3.73
N SER A 76 2.64 35.66 -4.79
CA SER A 76 2.13 34.28 -4.66
C SER A 76 3.21 33.25 -4.31
N LEU A 77 4.46 33.48 -4.71
CA LEU A 77 5.61 32.62 -4.36
C LEU A 77 6.02 32.77 -2.89
N ASN A 78 5.63 33.87 -2.25
CA ASN A 78 5.87 34.11 -0.83
C ASN A 78 4.80 33.46 0.09
N GLU A 79 3.72 32.91 -0.48
CA GLU A 79 2.74 32.14 0.29
C GLU A 79 3.24 30.69 0.55
N PRO A 80 3.27 30.23 1.82
CA PRO A 80 3.75 28.90 2.16
C PRO A 80 2.71 27.84 1.79
N LEU A 81 2.69 27.43 0.52
CA LEU A 81 1.94 26.26 0.07
C LEU A 81 2.87 25.06 0.06
N GLN A 82 2.53 24.01 0.80
CA GLN A 82 3.33 22.80 0.85
C GLN A 82 2.93 21.87 -0.30
N VAL A 83 3.91 21.31 -1.01
CA VAL A 83 3.70 20.39 -2.14
C VAL A 83 2.87 19.16 -1.75
N CYS A 84 2.86 18.78 -0.48
CA CYS A 84 2.02 17.71 0.05
C CYS A 84 0.51 18.00 0.01
N ASP A 85 0.10 19.25 -0.16
CA ASP A 85 -1.31 19.64 -0.25
C ASP A 85 -1.88 19.42 -1.67
N VAL A 86 -1.01 19.18 -2.67
CA VAL A 86 -1.40 19.14 -4.10
C VAL A 86 -1.01 17.83 -4.79
N LEU A 87 -0.11 17.04 -4.19
CA LEU A 87 0.31 15.78 -4.82
C LEU A 87 -0.76 14.70 -4.66
N PRO A 88 -1.18 14.03 -5.77
CA PRO A 88 -2.01 12.84 -5.64
C PRO A 88 -1.30 11.82 -4.77
N VAL A 89 -2.06 11.09 -3.97
CA VAL A 89 -1.52 9.94 -3.25
C VAL A 89 -0.97 9.00 -4.31
N GLY A 90 0.35 8.84 -4.37
CA GLY A 90 1.02 7.97 -5.34
C GLY A 90 0.55 6.51 -5.23
N SER A 91 1.39 5.56 -5.65
CA SER A 91 1.03 4.15 -5.44
C SER A 91 1.04 3.82 -3.94
N LEU A 92 -0.13 3.52 -3.36
CA LEU A 92 -0.25 3.00 -2.00
C LEU A 92 0.06 1.50 -1.93
N ALA A 93 -0.08 0.82 -3.06
CA ALA A 93 -0.15 -0.64 -3.16
C ALA A 93 1.04 -1.35 -2.51
N HIS A 94 2.28 -0.90 -2.74
CA HIS A 94 3.45 -1.54 -2.13
C HIS A 94 3.40 -1.47 -0.61
N GLY A 95 3.13 -0.28 -0.05
CA GLY A 95 2.97 -0.11 1.39
C GLY A 95 1.85 -0.95 1.98
N LEU A 96 0.69 -0.99 1.32
CA LEU A 96 -0.48 -1.76 1.78
C LEU A 96 -0.23 -3.27 1.70
N VAL A 97 0.30 -3.78 0.58
CA VAL A 97 0.60 -5.20 0.38
C VAL A 97 1.66 -5.67 1.36
N TYR A 98 2.78 -4.95 1.51
CA TYR A 98 3.81 -5.34 2.48
C TYR A 98 3.33 -5.20 3.92
N SER A 99 2.49 -4.21 4.25
CA SER A 99 1.86 -4.11 5.57
C SER A 99 0.99 -5.33 5.87
N HIS A 100 0.14 -5.73 4.92
CA HIS A 100 -0.72 -6.90 5.07
C HIS A 100 0.09 -8.20 5.13
N PHE A 101 1.11 -8.31 4.28
CA PHE A 101 2.00 -9.46 4.23
C PHE A 101 2.78 -9.64 5.53
N THR A 102 3.52 -8.62 5.95
CA THR A 102 4.37 -8.67 7.15
C THR A 102 3.54 -8.67 8.43
N GLY A 103 2.34 -8.08 8.43
CA GLY A 103 1.48 -7.97 9.60
C GLY A 103 0.53 -9.13 9.85
N LEU A 104 0.24 -9.95 8.82
CA LEU A 104 -0.73 -11.07 8.88
C LEU A 104 -0.21 -12.33 8.17
N LEU A 105 -0.03 -12.25 6.85
CA LEU A 105 0.11 -13.45 6.01
C LEU A 105 1.39 -14.24 6.28
N SER A 106 2.51 -13.54 6.53
CA SER A 106 3.80 -14.19 6.79
C SER A 106 3.81 -15.05 8.07
N PHE A 107 2.86 -14.84 8.99
CA PHE A 107 2.71 -15.66 10.20
C PHE A 107 1.76 -16.85 10.01
N MET A 108 0.69 -16.63 9.27
CA MET A 108 -0.42 -17.57 9.16
C MET A 108 -0.18 -18.66 8.10
N LEU A 109 0.34 -18.27 6.93
CA LEU A 109 0.29 -19.11 5.74
C LEU A 109 1.34 -20.22 5.62
N PRO A 110 2.61 -20.06 6.03
CA PRO A 110 3.65 -21.02 5.67
C PRO A 110 3.47 -22.45 6.22
N THR A 111 2.59 -22.66 7.21
CA THR A 111 2.25 -24.01 7.74
C THR A 111 1.05 -23.99 8.69
N LYS A 112 0.93 -22.93 9.50
CA LYS A 112 -0.01 -22.87 10.63
C LYS A 112 -1.48 -22.94 10.23
N LEU A 113 -1.87 -22.35 9.10
CA LEU A 113 -3.29 -22.33 8.71
C LEU A 113 -3.87 -23.75 8.56
N ARG A 114 -3.19 -24.64 7.85
CA ARG A 114 -3.66 -26.02 7.68
C ARG A 114 -3.72 -26.76 9.01
N GLU A 115 -2.70 -26.60 9.84
CA GLU A 115 -2.65 -27.20 11.17
C GLU A 115 -3.83 -26.76 12.03
N GLU A 116 -4.13 -25.46 12.06
CA GLU A 116 -5.28 -24.94 12.83
C GLU A 116 -6.62 -25.38 12.22
N ILE A 117 -6.75 -25.46 10.90
CA ILE A 117 -7.94 -26.03 10.24
C ILE A 117 -8.15 -27.49 10.67
N THR A 118 -7.10 -28.31 10.70
CA THR A 118 -7.22 -29.72 11.11
C THR A 118 -7.50 -29.91 12.60
N LYS A 119 -7.23 -28.91 13.44
CA LYS A 119 -7.55 -28.91 14.88
C LYS A 119 -8.99 -28.51 15.16
N TRP A 120 -9.70 -27.97 14.17
CA TRP A 120 -11.12 -27.68 14.32
C TRP A 120 -11.87 -28.98 14.59
N ASP A 121 -12.66 -29.00 15.66
CA ASP A 121 -13.30 -30.17 16.25
C ASP A 121 -14.23 -30.91 15.28
N LYS A 122 -14.79 -30.20 14.30
CA LYS A 122 -15.67 -30.77 13.27
C LYS A 122 -15.00 -31.01 11.92
N TYR A 123 -13.69 -30.78 11.83
CA TYR A 123 -12.97 -30.95 10.57
C TYR A 123 -13.10 -32.38 10.02
N GLU A 124 -12.95 -33.40 10.86
CA GLU A 124 -13.09 -34.81 10.42
C GLU A 124 -14.52 -35.17 9.99
N GLU A 125 -15.55 -34.51 10.54
CA GLU A 125 -16.95 -34.70 10.15
C GLU A 125 -17.26 -34.07 8.78
N TYR A 126 -16.64 -32.91 8.48
CA TYR A 126 -16.94 -32.10 7.30
C TYR A 126 -15.75 -31.92 6.36
N LYS A 127 -14.79 -32.85 6.37
CA LYS A 127 -13.55 -32.74 5.60
C LYS A 127 -13.78 -32.55 4.11
N ASP A 128 -14.76 -33.26 3.57
CA ASP A 128 -15.26 -33.22 2.19
C ASP A 128 -16.19 -32.02 1.89
N LYS A 129 -16.39 -31.13 2.87
CA LYS A 129 -17.14 -29.88 2.74
C LYS A 129 -16.34 -28.65 3.18
N THR A 130 -15.07 -28.82 3.54
CA THR A 130 -14.23 -27.77 4.12
C THR A 130 -13.20 -27.31 3.10
N CYS A 131 -13.29 -26.04 2.72
CA CYS A 131 -12.30 -25.39 1.86
C CYS A 131 -11.03 -25.09 2.66
N THR A 132 -9.90 -25.67 2.26
CA THR A 132 -8.60 -25.45 2.93
C THR A 132 -7.87 -24.19 2.47
N ASN A 133 -8.41 -23.49 1.46
CA ASN A 133 -7.83 -22.27 0.92
C ASN A 133 -8.17 -21.07 1.80
N TYR A 134 -7.24 -20.13 1.91
CA TYR A 134 -7.50 -18.84 2.53
C TYR A 134 -8.05 -17.87 1.49
N ASN A 135 -9.30 -17.42 1.66
CA ASN A 135 -9.97 -16.56 0.68
C ASN A 135 -9.88 -15.09 1.12
N MET A 136 -9.21 -14.26 0.33
CA MET A 136 -9.15 -12.82 0.50
C MET A 136 -10.17 -12.14 -0.40
N LEU A 137 -11.18 -11.50 0.19
CA LEU A 137 -12.24 -10.82 -0.54
C LEU A 137 -11.90 -9.36 -0.77
N VAL A 138 -11.91 -8.93 -2.03
CA VAL A 138 -11.51 -7.58 -2.45
C VAL A 138 -12.68 -6.88 -3.12
N PRO A 139 -13.37 -5.96 -2.41
CA PRO A 139 -14.39 -5.11 -3.03
C PRO A 139 -13.74 -4.04 -3.91
N LYS A 140 -14.29 -3.80 -5.12
CA LYS A 140 -13.79 -2.76 -6.04
C LYS A 140 -13.81 -1.35 -5.43
N SER A 141 -14.78 -1.06 -4.56
CA SER A 141 -14.85 0.23 -3.86
C SER A 141 -13.78 0.40 -2.77
N CYS A 142 -13.05 -0.66 -2.42
CA CYS A 142 -12.21 -0.78 -1.22
C CYS A 142 -12.96 -0.64 0.12
N LYS A 143 -14.30 -0.53 0.11
CA LYS A 143 -15.12 -0.42 1.31
C LYS A 143 -15.25 -1.76 1.99
N LEU A 144 -14.82 -1.85 3.24
CA LEU A 144 -14.84 -3.12 3.97
C LEU A 144 -16.04 -3.20 4.91
N SER A 145 -16.74 -4.34 4.88
CA SER A 145 -17.78 -4.63 5.86
C SER A 145 -17.16 -5.09 7.20
N GLY A 146 -17.92 -4.93 8.29
CA GLY A 146 -17.50 -5.44 9.60
C GLY A 146 -17.59 -6.97 9.71
N SER A 147 -18.49 -7.60 8.96
CA SER A 147 -18.67 -9.05 8.88
C SER A 147 -18.97 -9.46 7.44
N LEU A 148 -18.57 -10.69 7.07
CA LEU A 148 -19.00 -11.32 5.81
C LEU A 148 -20.43 -11.87 5.91
N SER A 149 -20.91 -12.17 7.11
CA SER A 149 -22.33 -12.49 7.32
C SER A 149 -23.15 -11.20 7.23
N GLY A 150 -24.11 -11.18 6.32
CA GLY A 150 -25.08 -10.08 6.24
C GLY A 150 -25.99 -10.08 7.47
N LYS A 151 -26.60 -8.93 7.77
CA LYS A 151 -27.77 -8.89 8.67
C LYS A 151 -29.02 -9.49 8.04
N ASP A 152 -29.00 -9.66 6.71
CA ASP A 152 -30.08 -10.28 5.96
C ASP A 152 -29.87 -11.80 5.86
N GLU A 153 -30.87 -12.55 6.32
CA GLU A 153 -31.01 -14.02 6.23
C GLU A 153 -30.86 -14.55 4.78
N LYS A 154 -30.97 -13.67 3.78
CA LYS A 154 -30.82 -13.98 2.35
C LYS A 154 -29.37 -14.11 1.87
N SER A 155 -28.38 -13.78 2.71
CA SER A 155 -26.97 -13.80 2.29
C SER A 155 -26.37 -15.20 2.18
N GLY A 156 -27.02 -16.23 2.74
CA GLY A 156 -26.52 -17.61 2.71
C GLY A 156 -25.17 -17.84 3.40
N ILE A 157 -24.59 -16.81 4.02
CA ILE A 157 -23.31 -16.86 4.75
C ILE A 157 -23.59 -16.63 6.23
N GLU A 158 -23.22 -17.63 7.03
CA GLU A 158 -23.37 -17.61 8.47
C GLU A 158 -22.00 -17.71 9.11
N ILE A 159 -21.78 -16.94 10.18
CA ILE A 159 -20.67 -17.21 11.07
C ILE A 159 -21.06 -18.41 11.91
N THR A 160 -20.21 -19.42 11.92
CA THR A 160 -20.42 -20.58 12.77
C THR A 160 -20.36 -20.16 14.25
N ASN A 161 -21.15 -20.77 15.11
CA ASN A 161 -21.04 -20.58 16.58
C ASN A 161 -19.79 -21.25 17.17
N GLU A 162 -18.81 -21.58 16.34
CA GLU A 162 -17.71 -22.47 16.65
C GLU A 162 -16.46 -21.65 17.01
N THR A 163 -15.47 -22.33 17.57
CA THR A 163 -14.19 -21.69 17.91
C THR A 163 -13.48 -21.24 16.64
N ASN A 164 -13.37 -19.92 16.49
CA ASN A 164 -12.52 -19.29 15.48
C ASN A 164 -11.09 -19.85 15.51
N LEU A 165 -10.44 -19.88 14.35
CA LEU A 165 -9.02 -20.23 14.26
C LEU A 165 -8.19 -19.16 14.96
N LYS A 166 -7.31 -19.56 15.87
CA LYS A 166 -6.49 -18.65 16.67
C LYS A 166 -5.02 -18.87 16.39
N PHE A 167 -4.33 -17.80 16.01
CA PHE A 167 -2.89 -17.80 15.79
C PHE A 167 -2.25 -16.85 16.78
N SER A 168 -1.49 -17.41 17.72
CA SER A 168 -0.68 -16.64 18.65
C SER A 168 0.76 -16.52 18.15
N THR A 169 1.27 -15.30 18.13
CA THR A 169 2.68 -15.01 17.84
C THR A 169 3.14 -13.83 18.68
N GLU A 170 4.38 -13.85 19.15
CA GLU A 170 5.03 -12.60 19.55
C GLU A 170 5.58 -11.94 18.29
N HIS A 171 5.28 -10.66 18.11
CA HIS A 171 5.77 -9.90 16.99
C HIS A 171 6.11 -8.49 17.45
N MET A 172 7.41 -8.15 17.43
CA MET A 172 7.92 -6.79 17.63
C MET A 172 7.50 -6.18 18.97
N GLY A 173 7.65 -6.91 20.08
CA GLY A 173 7.32 -6.39 21.42
C GLY A 173 6.06 -6.94 22.03
N LYS A 174 5.17 -7.52 21.20
CA LYS A 174 3.76 -7.69 21.54
C LYS A 174 3.24 -9.08 21.20
N PRO A 175 2.55 -9.77 22.13
CA PRO A 175 1.74 -10.93 21.78
C PRO A 175 0.59 -10.45 20.88
N ARG A 176 0.53 -11.01 19.67
CA ARG A 176 -0.56 -10.84 18.73
C ARG A 176 -1.35 -12.14 18.68
N GLU A 177 -2.64 -12.03 18.94
CA GLU A 177 -3.62 -13.07 18.64
C GLU A 177 -4.34 -12.64 17.36
N ILE A 178 -4.18 -13.43 16.30
CA ILE A 178 -4.94 -13.30 15.06
C ILE A 178 -6.07 -14.31 15.15
N THR A 179 -7.30 -13.84 15.01
CA THR A 179 -8.49 -14.69 15.02
C THR A 179 -9.14 -14.66 13.64
N ILE A 180 -9.42 -15.83 13.08
CA ILE A 180 -10.11 -15.97 11.80
C ILE A 180 -11.40 -16.73 12.03
N SER A 181 -12.51 -16.10 11.65
CA SER A 181 -13.82 -16.70 11.77
C SER A 181 -13.98 -17.86 10.79
N ILE A 182 -14.67 -18.91 11.25
CA ILE A 182 -15.10 -20.02 10.39
C ILE A 182 -16.49 -19.67 9.89
N TYR A 183 -16.66 -19.62 8.57
CA TYR A 183 -17.93 -19.32 7.94
C TYR A 183 -18.53 -20.56 7.33
N ARG A 184 -19.87 -20.63 7.35
CA ARG A 184 -20.66 -21.59 6.60
C ARG A 184 -21.37 -20.85 5.48
N ILE A 185 -21.23 -21.33 4.25
CA ILE A 185 -21.96 -20.82 3.10
C ILE A 185 -22.94 -21.87 2.59
N SER A 186 -24.17 -21.48 2.30
CA SER A 186 -25.27 -22.41 1.94
C SER A 186 -26.07 -21.90 0.76
N ARG A 187 -26.43 -22.82 -0.16
CA ARG A 187 -27.35 -22.59 -1.27
C ARG A 187 -28.31 -23.79 -1.36
N GLY A 188 -29.55 -23.58 -0.94
CA GLY A 188 -30.52 -24.68 -0.84
C GLY A 188 -30.05 -25.74 0.16
N THR A 189 -29.84 -26.97 -0.30
CA THR A 189 -29.35 -28.08 0.53
C THR A 189 -27.83 -28.21 0.54
N GLU A 190 -27.12 -27.54 -0.38
CA GLU A 190 -25.67 -27.56 -0.46
C GLU A 190 -25.09 -26.57 0.55
N PHE A 191 -24.03 -26.98 1.25
CA PHE A 191 -23.29 -26.12 2.17
C PHE A 191 -21.82 -26.49 2.25
N TYR A 192 -20.99 -25.50 2.56
CA TYR A 192 -19.54 -25.63 2.69
C TYR A 192 -19.02 -24.76 3.84
N PHE A 193 -17.88 -25.16 4.41
CA PHE A 193 -17.15 -24.37 5.39
C PHE A 193 -15.93 -23.72 4.74
N PHE A 194 -15.66 -22.47 5.11
CA PHE A 194 -14.55 -21.71 4.54
C PHE A 194 -13.99 -20.65 5.50
N TYR A 195 -12.81 -20.18 5.15
CA TYR A 195 -12.08 -19.16 5.89
C TYR A 195 -11.83 -17.99 4.95
N ALA A 196 -12.25 -16.80 5.37
CA ALA A 196 -12.08 -15.60 4.59
C ALA A 196 -11.87 -14.36 5.45
N ASP A 197 -11.19 -13.39 4.86
CA ASP A 197 -11.02 -12.04 5.40
C ASP A 197 -11.04 -11.05 4.24
N MET A 198 -11.38 -9.79 4.50
CA MET A 198 -11.12 -8.71 3.56
C MET A 198 -9.79 -8.04 3.95
N PRO A 199 -8.88 -7.74 3.01
CA PRO A 199 -7.60 -7.15 3.36
C PRO A 199 -7.81 -5.78 4.01
N PHE A 200 -7.73 -5.73 5.35
CA PHE A 200 -8.07 -4.53 6.14
C PHE A 200 -7.30 -3.28 5.72
N VAL A 201 -6.10 -3.48 5.15
CA VAL A 201 -5.28 -2.41 4.58
C VAL A 201 -5.99 -1.61 3.48
N LEU A 202 -6.93 -2.20 2.73
CA LEU A 202 -7.69 -1.51 1.68
C LEU A 202 -8.70 -0.49 2.21
N ASN A 203 -9.17 -0.63 3.45
CA ASN A 203 -10.03 0.38 4.09
C ASN A 203 -9.36 1.76 4.14
N CYS A 204 -8.02 1.78 4.13
CA CYS A 204 -7.25 3.01 4.00
C CYS A 204 -7.60 3.77 2.72
N VAL A 205 -7.69 3.09 1.58
CA VAL A 205 -8.00 3.72 0.28
C VAL A 205 -9.42 4.28 0.29
N TYR A 206 -10.37 3.52 0.83
CA TYR A 206 -11.75 3.97 0.98
C TYR A 206 -11.85 5.22 1.87
N GLU A 207 -11.27 5.19 3.08
CA GLU A 207 -11.33 6.35 3.98
C GLU A 207 -10.61 7.58 3.43
N LEU A 208 -9.51 7.40 2.69
CA LEU A 208 -8.83 8.52 2.04
C LEU A 208 -9.73 9.24 1.04
N LYS A 209 -10.44 8.49 0.21
CA LYS A 209 -11.39 9.03 -0.78
C LYS A 209 -12.63 9.62 -0.11
N GLU A 210 -13.29 8.84 0.74
CA GLU A 210 -14.59 9.18 1.32
C GLU A 210 -14.52 10.40 2.25
N LYS A 211 -13.42 10.52 3.01
CA LYS A 211 -13.19 11.65 3.93
C LYS A 211 -12.32 12.74 3.33
N ASN A 212 -12.01 12.64 2.04
CA ASN A 212 -11.20 13.60 1.30
C ASN A 212 -9.88 13.95 2.03
N LEU A 213 -9.25 12.94 2.64
CA LEU A 213 -8.04 13.12 3.46
C LEU A 213 -6.79 13.35 2.64
N ALA A 214 -6.87 12.96 1.36
CA ALA A 214 -5.82 13.18 0.39
C ALA A 214 -6.43 13.26 -1.01
N GLU A 215 -5.79 14.06 -1.86
CA GLU A 215 -6.33 14.36 -3.18
C GLU A 215 -6.06 13.24 -4.20
N GLY A 216 -6.96 13.12 -5.19
CA GLY A 216 -6.74 12.29 -6.37
C GLY A 216 -6.80 10.77 -6.11
N VAL A 217 -7.45 10.34 -5.03
CA VAL A 217 -7.57 8.91 -4.71
C VAL A 217 -8.60 8.24 -5.61
N ASP A 218 -8.09 7.48 -6.58
CA ASP A 218 -8.88 6.54 -7.38
C ASP A 218 -8.90 5.16 -6.72
N THR A 219 -10.07 4.75 -6.22
CA THR A 219 -10.27 3.46 -5.54
C THR A 219 -10.03 2.26 -6.45
N ASN A 220 -10.46 2.34 -7.72
CA ASN A 220 -10.33 1.23 -8.67
C ASN A 220 -8.86 1.04 -9.04
N LEU A 221 -8.17 2.13 -9.42
CA LEU A 221 -6.75 2.10 -9.74
C LEU A 221 -5.91 1.57 -8.57
N GLN A 222 -6.17 2.03 -7.34
CA GLN A 222 -5.43 1.56 -6.16
C GLN A 222 -5.75 0.09 -5.83
N CYS A 223 -6.99 -0.36 -6.04
CA CYS A 223 -7.38 -1.76 -5.90
C CYS A 223 -6.64 -2.66 -6.91
N GLN A 224 -6.59 -2.26 -8.19
CA GLN A 224 -5.86 -2.99 -9.22
C GLN A 224 -4.36 -3.05 -8.92
N ARG A 225 -3.76 -1.92 -8.51
CA ARG A 225 -2.36 -1.87 -8.09
C ARG A 225 -2.10 -2.81 -6.92
N PHE A 226 -2.99 -2.82 -5.92
CA PHE A 226 -2.91 -3.72 -4.78
C PHE A 226 -2.92 -5.18 -5.24
N LYS A 227 -3.89 -5.58 -6.07
CA LYS A 227 -4.02 -6.94 -6.61
C LYS A 227 -2.78 -7.36 -7.41
N HIS A 228 -2.29 -6.48 -8.29
CA HIS A 228 -1.10 -6.75 -9.08
C HIS A 228 0.13 -6.98 -8.18
N THR A 229 0.44 -6.03 -7.29
CA THR A 229 1.57 -6.15 -6.35
C THR A 229 1.43 -7.38 -5.45
N TYR A 230 0.20 -7.68 -5.02
CA TYR A 230 -0.11 -8.85 -4.20
C TYR A 230 0.17 -10.17 -4.92
N ASN A 231 -0.35 -10.31 -6.15
CA ASN A 231 -0.13 -11.51 -6.96
C ASN A 231 1.35 -11.72 -7.28
N THR A 232 2.09 -10.64 -7.56
CA THR A 232 3.56 -10.72 -7.74
C THR A 232 4.25 -11.24 -6.47
N LEU A 233 3.81 -10.82 -5.29
CA LEU A 233 4.39 -11.28 -4.02
C LEU A 233 4.08 -12.76 -3.74
N VAL A 234 2.83 -13.18 -3.91
CA VAL A 234 2.38 -14.55 -3.63
C VAL A 234 3.01 -15.56 -4.61
N ASN A 235 3.17 -15.16 -5.87
CA ASN A 235 3.79 -16.00 -6.91
C ASN A 235 5.32 -15.92 -6.93
N HIS A 236 5.95 -15.11 -6.08
CA HIS A 236 7.40 -15.02 -6.01
C HIS A 236 8.00 -16.35 -5.56
N GLN A 237 9.05 -16.85 -6.23
CA GLN A 237 9.57 -18.20 -6.01
C GLN A 237 9.96 -18.48 -4.55
N ASP A 238 10.59 -17.51 -3.87
CA ASP A 238 11.01 -17.64 -2.47
C ASP A 238 9.85 -17.73 -1.47
N PHE A 239 8.69 -17.14 -1.80
CA PHE A 239 7.53 -17.10 -0.93
C PHE A 239 6.48 -18.15 -1.34
N GLY A 240 6.13 -18.22 -2.63
CA GLY A 240 5.21 -19.20 -3.19
C GLY A 240 5.61 -20.65 -2.88
N ARG A 241 6.91 -20.99 -2.90
CA ARG A 241 7.37 -22.33 -2.49
C ARG A 241 7.13 -22.66 -1.01
N ARG A 242 6.97 -21.64 -0.15
CA ARG A 242 6.68 -21.81 1.29
C ARG A 242 5.18 -21.88 1.57
N LEU A 243 4.34 -21.53 0.60
CA LEU A 243 2.90 -21.63 0.73
C LEU A 243 2.47 -23.07 0.47
N ASN A 244 2.25 -23.82 1.56
CA ASN A 244 1.66 -25.16 1.47
C ASN A 244 0.14 -25.12 1.21
N ASN A 245 -0.50 -23.95 1.26
CA ASN A 245 -1.92 -23.74 0.95
C ASN A 245 -2.09 -22.67 -0.15
N PRO A 246 -3.00 -22.88 -1.11
CA PRO A 246 -3.41 -21.83 -2.05
C PRO A 246 -4.08 -20.70 -1.27
N LEU A 247 -3.44 -19.54 -1.27
CA LEU A 247 -4.15 -18.31 -0.97
C LEU A 247 -4.89 -17.87 -2.23
N ARG A 248 -6.15 -17.48 -2.08
CA ARG A 248 -6.97 -17.01 -3.19
C ARG A 248 -7.44 -15.59 -2.94
N MET A 249 -7.23 -14.72 -3.93
CA MET A 249 -7.84 -13.39 -3.95
C MET A 249 -9.09 -13.42 -4.84
N LEU A 250 -10.23 -13.00 -4.28
CA LEU A 250 -11.54 -12.96 -4.93
C LEU A 250 -12.00 -11.51 -5.01
N GLU A 251 -12.04 -10.96 -6.22
CA GLU A 251 -12.55 -9.61 -6.47
C GLU A 251 -14.05 -9.66 -6.76
N TYR A 252 -14.81 -8.70 -6.24
CA TYR A 252 -16.22 -8.55 -6.55
C TYR A 252 -16.61 -7.07 -6.64
N ASP A 253 -17.64 -6.81 -7.41
CA ASP A 253 -18.22 -5.49 -7.58
C ASP A 253 -19.28 -5.27 -6.51
N ASP A 254 -18.93 -4.58 -5.42
CA ASP A 254 -19.79 -4.43 -4.24
C ASP A 254 -20.95 -3.45 -4.46
N GLU A 255 -21.01 -2.78 -5.61
CA GLU A 255 -22.16 -1.95 -6.03
C GLU A 255 -23.18 -2.77 -6.84
N GLN A 256 -22.74 -3.78 -7.58
CA GLN A 256 -23.58 -4.54 -8.52
C GLN A 256 -23.86 -5.98 -8.08
N THR A 257 -22.96 -6.59 -7.31
CA THR A 257 -22.98 -8.01 -6.97
C THR A 257 -22.76 -8.23 -5.48
N ASN A 258 -23.51 -9.17 -4.91
CA ASN A 258 -23.23 -9.65 -3.55
C ASN A 258 -21.99 -10.56 -3.58
N HIS A 259 -21.11 -10.43 -2.59
CA HIS A 259 -19.93 -11.29 -2.40
C HIS A 259 -20.29 -12.78 -2.31
N PHE A 260 -21.53 -13.12 -1.97
CA PHE A 260 -22.03 -14.49 -1.88
C PHE A 260 -21.74 -15.34 -3.11
N GLU A 261 -22.09 -14.86 -4.31
CA GLU A 261 -21.98 -15.66 -5.55
C GLU A 261 -20.53 -16.00 -5.86
N VAL A 262 -19.64 -15.00 -5.77
CA VAL A 262 -18.20 -15.17 -6.02
C VAL A 262 -17.59 -16.14 -5.00
N LEU A 263 -18.01 -16.07 -3.73
CA LEU A 263 -17.54 -16.98 -2.69
C LEU A 263 -18.06 -18.40 -2.85
N PHE A 264 -19.35 -18.58 -3.12
CA PHE A 264 -19.97 -19.90 -3.18
C PHE A 264 -19.31 -20.75 -4.25
N GLU A 265 -19.16 -20.21 -5.47
CA GLU A 265 -18.51 -20.92 -6.57
C GLU A 265 -17.03 -21.20 -6.27
N ALA A 266 -16.31 -20.23 -5.71
CA ALA A 266 -14.92 -20.41 -5.33
C ALA A 266 -14.74 -21.53 -4.28
N VAL A 267 -15.55 -21.51 -3.22
CA VAL A 267 -15.48 -22.50 -2.14
C VAL A 267 -15.88 -23.88 -2.65
N LYS A 268 -16.95 -23.97 -3.45
CA LYS A 268 -17.42 -25.23 -4.05
C LYS A 268 -16.36 -25.87 -4.94
N ASN A 269 -15.73 -25.09 -5.82
CA ASN A 269 -14.67 -25.60 -6.71
C ASN A 269 -13.46 -26.11 -5.91
N SER A 270 -13.15 -25.45 -4.79
CA SER A 270 -12.05 -25.85 -3.93
C SER A 270 -12.28 -27.17 -3.23
N VAL A 271 -13.48 -27.34 -2.68
CA VAL A 271 -13.90 -28.58 -2.03
C VAL A 271 -13.94 -29.74 -3.03
N ASN A 272 -14.43 -29.49 -4.25
CA ASN A 272 -14.54 -30.51 -5.29
C ASN A 272 -13.19 -30.88 -5.94
N GLY A 273 -12.09 -30.20 -5.57
CA GLY A 273 -10.78 -30.42 -6.18
C GLY A 273 -10.70 -29.95 -7.64
N THR A 274 -11.70 -29.21 -8.13
CA THR A 274 -11.74 -28.62 -9.47
C THR A 274 -11.01 -27.29 -9.53
N ASP A 275 -10.37 -26.85 -8.44
CA ASP A 275 -9.43 -25.72 -8.42
C ASP A 275 -8.31 -25.86 -9.46
N GLY A 276 -7.94 -27.09 -9.83
CA GLY A 276 -6.99 -27.38 -10.90
C GLY A 276 -7.56 -27.25 -12.32
N GLU A 277 -8.90 -27.18 -12.46
CA GLU A 277 -9.62 -26.98 -13.72
C GLU A 277 -10.23 -25.56 -13.82
N VAL A 278 -10.12 -24.74 -12.77
CA VAL A 278 -10.65 -23.37 -12.72
C VAL A 278 -9.56 -22.38 -12.34
N ILE A 279 -8.52 -22.26 -13.19
CA ILE A 279 -7.90 -20.97 -13.58
C ILE A 279 -7.45 -21.10 -15.05
N GLU A 280 -8.42 -21.17 -15.96
CA GLU A 280 -8.22 -20.80 -17.38
C GLU A 280 -9.55 -20.45 -18.08
N ASN A 281 -10.70 -20.73 -17.47
CA ASN A 281 -12.01 -20.43 -18.05
C ASN A 281 -12.80 -19.35 -17.28
N THR A 282 -12.28 -18.13 -17.20
CA THR A 282 -13.07 -17.07 -17.87
C THR A 282 -12.82 -17.34 -19.34
N THR A 283 -13.84 -17.76 -20.08
CA THR A 283 -13.75 -18.00 -21.52
C THR A 283 -13.09 -16.82 -22.23
N VAL A 284 -11.76 -16.88 -22.39
CA VAL A 284 -11.09 -16.35 -23.56
C VAL A 284 -11.25 -17.48 -24.57
N THR A 285 -12.39 -17.50 -25.25
CA THR A 285 -12.45 -18.15 -26.55
C THR A 285 -11.24 -17.62 -27.33
N PRO A 286 -10.30 -18.46 -27.78
CA PRO A 286 -9.33 -17.99 -28.77
C PRO A 286 -10.16 -17.44 -29.93
N PRO A 287 -9.97 -16.18 -30.34
CA PRO A 287 -10.82 -15.61 -31.36
C PRO A 287 -10.72 -16.50 -32.61
N PRO A 288 -11.86 -16.78 -33.27
CA PRO A 288 -11.83 -17.49 -34.54
C PRO A 288 -10.89 -16.72 -35.47
N LYS A 289 -9.99 -17.43 -36.16
CA LYS A 289 -9.08 -16.86 -37.16
C LYS A 289 -9.89 -16.00 -38.14
N SER A 290 -9.94 -14.69 -37.93
CA SER A 290 -10.63 -13.78 -38.82
C SER A 290 -9.68 -13.41 -39.94
N THR A 291 -9.96 -13.95 -41.12
CA THR A 291 -9.46 -13.45 -42.40
C THR A 291 -9.78 -11.97 -42.53
N VAL A 292 -8.73 -11.20 -42.80
CA VAL A 292 -8.67 -9.78 -43.19
C VAL A 292 -9.96 -9.24 -43.83
N ALA A 293 -10.60 -8.25 -43.20
CA ALA A 293 -11.17 -7.06 -43.87
C ALA A 293 -11.73 -6.03 -42.87
N GLN A 294 -11.18 -4.80 -42.96
CA GLN A 294 -11.77 -3.48 -42.69
C GLN A 294 -12.08 -3.01 -41.24
N ALA A 295 -11.35 -1.95 -40.88
CA ALA A 295 -11.68 -0.78 -40.04
C ALA A 295 -12.28 -0.98 -38.63
N ASP A 296 -11.56 -0.44 -37.63
CA ASP A 296 -11.92 -0.26 -36.21
C ASP A 296 -11.91 -1.50 -35.28
N GLN A 297 -11.04 -2.48 -35.54
CA GLN A 297 -10.80 -3.58 -34.60
C GLN A 297 -9.69 -3.27 -33.58
N VAL A 298 -10.01 -3.46 -32.30
CA VAL A 298 -9.02 -3.66 -31.22
C VAL A 298 -8.10 -4.79 -31.65
N ILE A 299 -6.80 -4.51 -31.75
CA ILE A 299 -5.80 -5.52 -32.08
C ILE A 299 -5.45 -6.18 -30.74
N ASP A 300 -5.82 -7.44 -30.58
CA ASP A 300 -5.32 -8.28 -29.48
C ASP A 300 -3.80 -8.50 -29.67
N GLY A 301 -3.01 -7.49 -29.29
CA GLY A 301 -1.59 -7.44 -29.57
C GLY A 301 -0.78 -6.65 -28.55
N VAL A 302 0.53 -6.83 -28.63
CA VAL A 302 1.53 -6.23 -27.74
C VAL A 302 2.30 -5.16 -28.50
N TYR A 303 2.28 -3.94 -27.99
CA TYR A 303 3.11 -2.85 -28.49
C TYR A 303 4.42 -2.79 -27.73
N VAL A 304 5.54 -2.87 -28.43
CA VAL A 304 6.89 -2.78 -27.85
C VAL A 304 7.49 -1.42 -28.21
N SER A 305 7.78 -0.61 -27.20
CA SER A 305 8.40 0.70 -27.36
C SER A 305 9.84 0.65 -26.84
N CYS A 306 10.76 1.16 -27.63
CA CYS A 306 12.19 1.30 -27.29
C CYS A 306 12.70 2.68 -27.71
N SER A 307 13.85 3.10 -27.17
CA SER A 307 14.51 4.32 -27.68
C SER A 307 15.15 4.09 -29.04
N ASP A 308 15.65 5.15 -29.65
CA ASP A 308 16.43 5.07 -30.89
C ASP A 308 17.81 4.41 -30.72
N ASP A 309 18.19 4.00 -29.51
CA ASP A 309 19.45 3.32 -29.26
C ASP A 309 19.48 1.91 -29.89
N THR A 310 20.62 1.55 -30.49
CA THR A 310 20.79 0.27 -31.18
C THR A 310 20.56 -0.95 -30.28
N GLU A 311 21.00 -0.90 -29.02
CA GLU A 311 20.77 -1.97 -28.03
C GLU A 311 19.28 -2.08 -27.67
N ASP A 312 18.63 -0.95 -27.37
CA ASP A 312 17.21 -0.93 -27.00
C ASP A 312 16.32 -1.42 -28.16
N ARG A 313 16.65 -1.06 -29.41
CA ARG A 313 15.97 -1.56 -30.63
C ARG A 313 16.16 -3.06 -30.82
N ARG A 314 17.37 -3.58 -30.56
CA ARG A 314 17.65 -5.01 -30.63
C ARG A 314 16.79 -5.77 -29.62
N ILE A 315 16.76 -5.32 -28.36
CA ILE A 315 15.93 -5.94 -27.31
C ILE A 315 14.45 -5.88 -27.68
N GLY A 316 13.97 -4.72 -28.17
CA GLY A 316 12.59 -4.58 -28.64
C GLY A 316 12.26 -5.56 -29.76
N SER A 317 13.17 -5.72 -30.73
CA SER A 317 13.04 -6.70 -31.82
C SER A 317 13.02 -8.14 -31.30
N ASP A 318 13.89 -8.50 -30.36
CA ASP A 318 13.95 -9.84 -29.77
C ASP A 318 12.63 -10.20 -29.06
N ILE A 319 12.05 -9.25 -28.33
CA ILE A 319 10.73 -9.41 -27.68
C ILE A 319 9.65 -9.65 -28.74
N VAL A 320 9.61 -8.84 -29.80
CA VAL A 320 8.62 -8.98 -30.88
C VAL A 320 8.73 -10.33 -31.58
N VAL A 321 9.95 -10.75 -31.94
CA VAL A 321 10.20 -12.05 -32.58
C VAL A 321 9.74 -13.19 -31.66
N TYR A 322 10.08 -13.11 -30.38
CA TYR A 322 9.69 -14.11 -29.39
C TYR A 322 8.17 -14.24 -29.25
N LEU A 323 7.46 -13.13 -29.04
CA LEU A 323 6.01 -13.13 -28.89
C LEU A 323 5.28 -13.61 -30.15
N ASN A 324 5.73 -13.17 -31.33
CA ASN A 324 5.19 -13.66 -32.60
C ASN A 324 5.42 -15.17 -32.78
N SER A 325 6.56 -15.71 -32.32
CA SER A 325 6.81 -17.17 -32.33
C SER A 325 5.85 -17.96 -31.43
N LYS A 326 5.20 -17.28 -30.47
CA LYS A 326 4.18 -17.84 -29.57
C LYS A 326 2.74 -17.53 -30.02
N ASN A 327 2.55 -17.06 -31.25
CA ASN A 327 1.26 -16.65 -31.81
C ASN A 327 0.61 -15.43 -31.12
N ILE A 328 1.40 -14.56 -30.49
CA ILE A 328 0.93 -13.26 -29.99
C ILE A 328 1.33 -12.19 -30.98
N ILE A 329 0.37 -11.37 -31.44
CA ILE A 329 0.62 -10.28 -32.38
C ILE A 329 1.44 -9.21 -31.66
N ALA A 330 2.74 -9.12 -31.93
CA ALA A 330 3.62 -8.11 -31.35
C ALA A 330 4.20 -7.21 -32.43
N VAL A 331 4.26 -5.91 -32.14
CA VAL A 331 4.79 -4.89 -33.04
C VAL A 331 5.72 -3.95 -32.29
N THR A 332 6.65 -3.32 -33.01
CA THR A 332 7.55 -2.29 -32.48
C THR A 332 7.52 -1.06 -33.39
N ASP A 333 8.01 0.07 -32.90
CA ASP A 333 8.18 1.28 -33.68
C ASP A 333 9.05 1.01 -34.93
N SER A 334 8.47 1.16 -36.12
CA SER A 334 9.26 1.36 -37.34
C SER A 334 9.85 2.78 -37.27
N GLY A 335 11.16 2.90 -37.03
CA GLY A 335 11.88 4.13 -36.65
C GLY A 335 11.82 5.36 -37.58
N ASP A 336 10.79 5.51 -38.41
CA ASP A 336 10.57 6.64 -39.34
C ASP A 336 9.39 7.55 -38.96
N SER A 337 8.68 7.24 -37.88
CA SER A 337 7.45 7.95 -37.55
C SER A 337 7.72 8.93 -36.40
N GLY A 338 7.76 10.23 -36.73
CA GLY A 338 8.09 11.32 -35.80
C GLY A 338 7.19 11.40 -34.55
N PRO A 339 7.46 12.36 -33.64
CA PRO A 339 6.69 12.53 -32.40
C PRO A 339 5.25 12.95 -32.73
N GLY A 340 4.37 11.98 -32.88
CA GLY A 340 3.01 12.16 -33.42
C GLY A 340 2.55 11.04 -34.37
N ALA A 341 3.37 10.03 -34.64
CA ALA A 341 2.94 8.82 -35.31
C ALA A 341 1.75 8.19 -34.58
N ASN A 342 0.63 8.08 -35.29
CA ASN A 342 -0.64 7.59 -34.78
C ASN A 342 -0.46 6.29 -33.97
N MET A 343 -0.63 6.37 -32.65
CA MET A 343 -1.00 5.23 -31.79
C MET A 343 -2.43 4.76 -32.14
N SER A 344 -2.64 4.45 -33.42
CA SER A 344 -3.92 4.05 -34.01
C SER A 344 -4.22 2.57 -33.82
N GLY A 345 -3.32 1.82 -33.18
CA GLY A 345 -3.58 0.46 -32.73
C GLY A 345 -4.10 0.49 -31.29
N ASN A 346 -5.33 0.04 -31.08
CA ASN A 346 -5.83 -0.36 -29.78
C ASN A 346 -5.10 -1.66 -29.39
N TYR A 347 -3.96 -1.57 -28.72
CA TYR A 347 -3.18 -2.71 -28.21
C TYR A 347 -3.61 -3.10 -26.80
N ASN A 348 -3.49 -4.38 -26.47
CA ASN A 348 -3.85 -4.90 -25.16
C ASN A 348 -2.72 -4.81 -24.13
N TRP A 349 -1.47 -4.72 -24.56
CA TRP A 349 -0.32 -4.62 -23.66
C TRP A 349 0.76 -3.72 -24.26
N TYR A 350 1.45 -2.98 -23.40
CA TYR A 350 2.53 -2.08 -23.75
C TYR A 350 3.81 -2.47 -23.02
N VAL A 351 4.84 -2.85 -23.77
CA VAL A 351 6.16 -3.24 -23.27
C VAL A 351 7.14 -2.07 -23.50
N PHE A 352 7.84 -1.63 -22.47
CA PHE A 352 8.79 -0.52 -22.56
C PHE A 352 10.21 -0.95 -22.25
N VAL A 353 11.13 -0.78 -23.20
CA VAL A 353 12.56 -1.02 -22.95
C VAL A 353 13.19 0.22 -22.30
N ILE A 354 13.43 0.15 -20.99
CA ILE A 354 13.97 1.24 -20.18
C ILE A 354 15.47 1.05 -19.98
N SER A 355 16.26 1.95 -20.52
CA SER A 355 17.72 2.01 -20.39
C SER A 355 18.16 3.40 -19.92
N LYS A 356 19.45 3.56 -19.58
CA LYS A 356 20.02 4.88 -19.27
C LYS A 356 19.87 5.89 -20.42
N LYS A 357 19.78 5.40 -21.66
CA LYS A 357 19.64 6.23 -22.86
C LYS A 357 18.16 6.55 -23.12
N SER A 358 17.28 5.56 -22.99
CA SER A 358 15.85 5.80 -23.18
C SER A 358 15.26 6.77 -22.14
N LEU A 359 15.75 6.76 -20.89
CA LEU A 359 15.38 7.77 -19.89
C LEU A 359 15.80 9.21 -20.25
N LYS A 360 16.76 9.39 -21.16
CA LYS A 360 17.17 10.70 -21.69
C LYS A 360 16.50 11.04 -23.02
N ASP A 361 15.86 10.06 -23.65
CA ASP A 361 15.15 10.22 -24.91
C ASP A 361 13.78 10.84 -24.64
N ARG A 362 13.64 12.10 -25.07
CA ARG A 362 12.41 12.88 -24.86
C ARG A 362 11.21 12.27 -25.60
N ALA A 363 11.41 11.68 -26.77
CA ALA A 363 10.33 11.08 -27.55
C ALA A 363 9.85 9.78 -26.89
N PHE A 364 10.79 8.96 -26.40
CA PHE A 364 10.48 7.75 -25.65
C PHE A 364 9.72 8.06 -24.34
N CYS A 365 10.23 9.00 -23.54
CA CYS A 365 9.58 9.41 -22.30
C CYS A 365 8.16 9.96 -22.55
N PHE A 366 7.97 10.71 -23.63
CA PHE A 366 6.66 11.21 -24.04
C PHE A 366 5.67 10.07 -24.37
N LYS A 367 6.11 9.05 -25.12
CA LYS A 367 5.28 7.88 -25.46
C LYS A 367 4.84 7.11 -24.21
N ILE A 368 5.76 6.91 -23.26
CA ILE A 368 5.43 6.26 -21.97
C ILE A 368 4.31 7.03 -21.26
N THR A 369 4.44 8.37 -21.16
CA THR A 369 3.45 9.19 -20.47
C THR A 369 2.07 9.11 -21.11
N GLN A 370 1.98 9.17 -22.44
CA GLN A 370 0.69 9.05 -23.14
C GLN A 370 0.00 7.71 -22.86
N ILE A 371 0.76 6.61 -22.88
CA ILE A 371 0.22 5.28 -22.61
C ILE A 371 -0.17 5.12 -21.15
N LEU A 372 0.59 5.71 -20.22
CA LEU A 372 0.24 5.73 -18.80
C LEU A 372 -1.02 6.53 -18.55
N GLU A 373 -1.16 7.71 -19.17
CA GLU A 373 -2.35 8.55 -19.07
C GLU A 373 -3.58 7.79 -19.59
N HIS A 374 -3.46 7.12 -20.73
CA HIS A 374 -4.51 6.26 -21.27
C HIS A 374 -4.81 5.07 -20.34
N SER A 375 -3.79 4.37 -19.83
CA SER A 375 -3.94 3.25 -18.90
C SER A 375 -4.64 3.66 -17.60
N VAL A 376 -4.32 4.85 -17.09
CA VAL A 376 -4.97 5.45 -15.91
C VAL A 376 -6.41 5.84 -16.24
N HIS A 377 -6.67 6.47 -17.38
CA HIS A 377 -8.02 6.88 -17.80
C HIS A 377 -8.96 5.69 -18.01
N GLU A 378 -8.46 4.64 -18.66
CA GLU A 378 -9.20 3.40 -18.94
C GLU A 378 -9.25 2.46 -17.74
N ASN A 379 -8.62 2.79 -16.60
CA ASN A 379 -8.50 1.92 -15.44
C ASN A 379 -7.97 0.53 -15.79
N THR A 380 -6.87 0.45 -16.54
CA THR A 380 -6.22 -0.83 -16.87
C THR A 380 -4.73 -0.80 -16.55
N THR A 381 -4.19 -1.91 -16.04
CA THR A 381 -2.74 -2.07 -15.82
C THR A 381 -2.17 -2.95 -16.94
N LYS A 382 -1.95 -2.36 -18.12
CA LYS A 382 -1.52 -3.05 -19.35
C LYS A 382 -0.06 -2.70 -19.72
N LEU A 383 0.81 -2.64 -18.72
CA LEU A 383 2.17 -2.09 -18.84
C LEU A 383 3.22 -3.10 -18.39
N ILE A 384 4.31 -3.26 -19.16
CA ILE A 384 5.42 -4.16 -18.85
C ILE A 384 6.76 -3.42 -19.09
N PRO A 385 7.33 -2.78 -18.06
CA PRO A 385 8.66 -2.18 -18.15
C PRO A 385 9.75 -3.26 -18.16
N VAL A 386 10.70 -3.16 -19.09
CA VAL A 386 11.85 -4.04 -19.25
C VAL A 386 13.13 -3.21 -19.06
N LEU A 387 13.81 -3.40 -17.95
CA LEU A 387 15.03 -2.69 -17.58
C LEU A 387 16.25 -3.28 -18.28
N HIS A 388 16.98 -2.42 -18.97
CA HIS A 388 18.26 -2.75 -19.60
C HIS A 388 19.38 -1.85 -19.04
N ASN A 389 20.33 -2.46 -18.33
CA ASN A 389 21.53 -1.78 -17.82
C ASN A 389 21.26 -0.49 -17.01
N VAL A 390 20.09 -0.42 -16.37
CA VAL A 390 19.62 0.71 -15.57
C VAL A 390 19.27 0.23 -14.17
N ASP A 391 19.68 1.02 -13.17
CA ASP A 391 19.27 0.80 -11.79
C ASP A 391 17.81 1.24 -11.65
N ILE A 392 16.99 0.41 -11.01
CA ILE A 392 15.59 0.70 -10.72
C ILE A 392 15.39 2.08 -10.07
N LYS A 393 16.33 2.54 -9.23
CA LYS A 393 16.25 3.85 -8.57
C LYS A 393 16.28 5.03 -9.53
N LYS A 394 16.75 4.81 -10.76
CA LYS A 394 16.80 5.82 -11.83
C LYS A 394 15.51 5.84 -12.66
N VAL A 395 14.64 4.86 -12.50
CA VAL A 395 13.36 4.82 -13.19
C VAL A 395 12.38 5.76 -12.46
N PRO A 396 11.57 6.57 -13.15
CA PRO A 396 10.62 7.46 -12.50
C PRO A 396 9.58 6.74 -11.62
N ASP A 397 9.12 7.37 -10.52
CA ASP A 397 8.21 6.72 -9.56
C ASP A 397 6.87 6.34 -10.17
N PHE A 398 6.37 7.19 -11.06
CA PHE A 398 5.14 6.95 -11.79
C PHE A 398 5.18 5.69 -12.70
N ILE A 399 6.34 5.05 -12.89
CA ILE A 399 6.48 3.73 -13.56
C ILE A 399 6.89 2.65 -12.54
N ARG A 400 7.62 3.00 -11.47
CA ARG A 400 8.12 2.06 -10.43
C ARG A 400 7.04 1.27 -9.69
N TRP A 401 5.77 1.61 -9.85
CA TRP A 401 4.67 0.83 -9.28
C TRP A 401 4.29 -0.41 -10.09
N VAL A 402 4.73 -0.50 -11.35
CA VAL A 402 4.51 -1.68 -12.19
C VAL A 402 5.66 -2.65 -11.99
N THR A 403 5.36 -3.96 -11.98
CA THR A 403 6.39 -5.01 -11.94
C THR A 403 7.34 -4.85 -13.13
N MET A 404 8.63 -4.65 -12.86
CA MET A 404 9.66 -4.45 -13.89
C MET A 404 10.43 -5.74 -14.13
N LEU A 405 10.66 -6.08 -15.41
CA LEU A 405 11.50 -7.20 -15.82
C LEU A 405 12.91 -6.72 -16.13
N CYS A 406 13.93 -7.54 -15.91
CA CYS A 406 15.31 -7.18 -16.23
C CYS A 406 15.82 -8.01 -17.40
N THR A 407 16.53 -7.41 -18.36
CA THR A 407 17.15 -8.16 -19.47
C THR A 407 18.30 -9.08 -19.01
N SER A 408 18.78 -8.93 -17.77
CA SER A 408 19.73 -9.86 -17.14
C SER A 408 19.12 -11.24 -16.89
N ASP A 409 17.80 -11.30 -16.68
CA ASP A 409 17.08 -12.55 -16.50
C ASP A 409 16.93 -13.25 -17.86
N SER A 410 17.61 -14.39 -18.05
CA SER A 410 17.51 -15.20 -19.27
C SER A 410 16.08 -15.60 -19.67
N LYS A 411 15.10 -15.53 -18.75
CA LYS A 411 13.69 -15.87 -18.98
C LYS A 411 12.78 -14.66 -19.13
N PHE A 412 13.31 -13.44 -19.26
CA PHE A 412 12.48 -12.24 -19.31
C PHE A 412 11.41 -12.27 -20.42
N CYS A 413 11.72 -12.81 -21.61
CA CYS A 413 10.74 -12.98 -22.68
C CYS A 413 9.62 -13.97 -22.33
N ASP A 414 9.94 -15.06 -21.62
CA ASP A 414 8.93 -15.99 -21.10
C ASP A 414 8.02 -15.26 -20.11
N HIS A 415 8.58 -14.41 -19.24
CA HIS A 415 7.81 -13.63 -18.28
C HIS A 415 6.89 -12.61 -18.96
N ILE A 416 7.33 -11.95 -20.04
CA ILE A 416 6.47 -11.08 -20.86
C ILE A 416 5.31 -11.90 -21.43
N TYR A 417 5.60 -13.04 -22.06
CA TYR A 417 4.58 -13.92 -22.62
C TYR A 417 3.55 -14.36 -21.57
N GLN A 418 4.00 -14.83 -20.40
CA GLN A 418 3.12 -15.23 -19.31
C GLN A 418 2.26 -14.06 -18.84
N THR A 419 2.83 -12.86 -18.68
CA THR A 419 2.09 -11.67 -18.27
C THR A 419 0.99 -11.33 -19.27
N VAL A 420 1.30 -11.37 -20.56
CA VAL A 420 0.34 -11.08 -21.65
C VAL A 420 -0.79 -12.12 -21.69
N MET A 421 -0.48 -13.39 -21.43
CA MET A 421 -1.44 -14.49 -21.37
C MET A 421 -2.22 -14.57 -20.04
N GLY A 422 -1.91 -13.73 -19.06
CA GLY A 422 -2.54 -13.76 -17.73
C GLY A 422 -2.00 -14.84 -16.78
N GLY A 423 -0.89 -15.50 -17.13
CA GLY A 423 -0.21 -16.48 -16.29
C GLY A 423 0.49 -15.85 -15.07
N PRO A 424 0.78 -16.64 -14.02
CA PRO A 424 1.46 -16.14 -12.82
C PRO A 424 2.89 -15.69 -13.15
N VAL A 425 3.20 -14.41 -12.87
CA VAL A 425 4.55 -13.84 -13.05
C VAL A 425 5.44 -14.31 -11.90
N THR A 426 6.39 -15.22 -12.17
CA THR A 426 7.38 -15.65 -11.19
C THR A 426 8.66 -14.82 -11.33
N MET A 427 8.86 -13.83 -10.48
CA MET A 427 10.09 -13.01 -10.48
C MET A 427 11.27 -13.78 -9.87
N VAL A 428 12.48 -13.60 -10.43
CA VAL A 428 13.73 -14.25 -9.96
C VAL A 428 14.70 -13.25 -9.29
N GLU A 429 14.63 -11.93 -9.55
CA GLU A 429 15.74 -11.02 -9.19
C GLU A 429 15.44 -9.92 -8.14
N LYS A 430 14.19 -9.46 -7.96
CA LYS A 430 13.63 -8.60 -6.87
C LYS A 430 12.38 -7.88 -7.38
N MET A 431 11.37 -7.72 -6.54
CA MET A 431 10.23 -6.84 -6.80
C MET A 431 10.68 -5.37 -6.76
N PRO A 432 10.21 -4.53 -7.69
CA PRO A 432 10.45 -3.10 -7.60
C PRO A 432 9.86 -2.52 -6.32
N CYS A 433 10.60 -1.65 -5.64
CA CYS A 433 10.14 -0.94 -4.46
C CYS A 433 10.01 0.55 -4.80
N GLY A 434 8.78 1.01 -5.08
CA GLY A 434 8.46 2.43 -5.15
C GLY A 434 8.39 3.10 -3.76
N ASP A 435 7.62 4.16 -3.63
CA ASP A 435 7.27 4.77 -2.33
C ASP A 435 6.35 3.85 -1.50
N VAL A 436 6.96 3.03 -0.64
CA VAL A 436 6.24 2.14 0.30
C VAL A 436 5.72 2.93 1.50
N VAL A 437 6.42 4.00 1.84
CA VAL A 437 6.24 4.80 3.04
C VAL A 437 4.87 5.46 3.09
N THR A 438 4.42 6.05 1.99
CA THR A 438 3.10 6.72 1.95
C THR A 438 1.98 5.74 2.28
N GLY A 439 2.00 4.55 1.69
CA GLY A 439 1.05 3.47 1.98
C GLY A 439 1.12 2.99 3.43
N LEU A 440 2.32 2.78 3.95
CA LEU A 440 2.52 2.37 5.33
C LEU A 440 2.01 3.41 6.34
N CYS A 441 2.26 4.69 6.08
CA CYS A 441 1.88 5.77 6.98
C CYS A 441 0.36 5.92 7.06
N TRP A 442 -0.32 5.99 5.91
CA TRP A 442 -1.78 6.08 5.89
C TRP A 442 -2.46 4.85 6.50
N ALA A 443 -1.96 3.65 6.19
CA ALA A 443 -2.46 2.43 6.81
C ALA A 443 -2.26 2.43 8.33
N TYR A 444 -1.11 2.90 8.83
CA TYR A 444 -0.85 2.98 10.26
C TYR A 444 -1.78 3.99 10.95
N LEU A 445 -2.01 5.15 10.35
CA LEU A 445 -2.92 6.16 10.88
C LEU A 445 -4.37 5.67 10.92
N ILE A 446 -4.90 5.21 9.78
CA ILE A 446 -6.33 4.88 9.62
C ILE A 446 -6.67 3.54 10.27
N ASN A 447 -5.86 2.50 10.04
CA ASN A 447 -6.23 1.14 10.42
C ASN A 447 -5.74 0.75 11.82
N TYR A 448 -4.75 1.45 12.38
CA TYR A 448 -4.23 1.14 13.71
C TYR A 448 -4.38 2.29 14.70
N MET A 449 -3.74 3.44 14.46
CA MET A 449 -3.66 4.52 15.44
C MET A 449 -5.04 5.09 15.75
N LYS A 450 -5.86 5.34 14.73
CA LYS A 450 -7.24 5.81 14.89
C LYS A 450 -8.03 4.88 15.82
N MET A 451 -7.93 3.57 15.56
CA MET A 451 -8.65 2.56 16.31
C MET A 451 -8.13 2.44 17.75
N ALA A 452 -6.81 2.38 17.93
CA ALA A 452 -6.21 2.15 19.24
C ALA A 452 -6.31 3.36 20.18
N LEU A 453 -6.28 4.59 19.64
CA LEU A 453 -6.29 5.84 20.42
C LEU A 453 -7.70 6.39 20.65
N PHE A 454 -8.56 6.37 19.63
CA PHE A 454 -9.84 7.11 19.65
C PHE A 454 -11.07 6.22 19.80
N LEU A 455 -10.98 4.91 19.54
CA LEU A 455 -12.08 4.00 19.85
C LEU A 455 -12.23 3.85 21.38
N ARG A 456 -13.48 3.81 21.85
CA ARG A 456 -13.79 3.52 23.24
C ARG A 456 -13.87 2.01 23.48
N THR A 457 -13.68 1.58 24.72
CA THR A 457 -13.99 0.18 25.08
C THR A 457 -15.48 -0.12 24.86
N PRO A 458 -15.87 -1.39 24.68
CA PRO A 458 -17.28 -1.77 24.63
C PRO A 458 -18.09 -1.24 25.83
N ASP A 459 -19.39 -1.00 25.65
CA ASP A 459 -20.24 -0.40 26.69
C ASP A 459 -20.32 -1.25 27.97
N ASN A 460 -20.30 -2.58 27.82
CA ASN A 460 -20.22 -3.53 28.95
C ASN A 460 -18.87 -3.48 29.70
N GLU A 461 -17.86 -2.81 29.14
CA GLU A 461 -16.56 -2.54 29.76
C GLU A 461 -16.41 -1.04 30.14
N GLY A 462 -17.52 -0.29 30.19
CA GLY A 462 -17.56 1.08 30.71
C GLY A 462 -17.26 2.21 29.72
N SER A 463 -17.16 1.92 28.41
CA SER A 463 -17.01 2.93 27.34
C SER A 463 -15.88 3.95 27.55
N LEU A 464 -14.70 3.42 27.88
CA LEU A 464 -13.53 4.20 28.30
C LEU A 464 -12.73 4.70 27.08
N ASP A 465 -12.41 5.99 27.06
CA ASP A 465 -11.40 6.58 26.17
C ASP A 465 -9.97 6.24 26.65
N LEU A 466 -8.92 6.70 25.95
CA LEU A 466 -7.53 6.42 26.33
C LEU A 466 -7.21 6.79 27.79
N LYS A 467 -7.66 7.97 28.26
CA LYS A 467 -7.43 8.44 29.63
C LYS A 467 -8.19 7.58 30.64
N GLY A 468 -9.43 7.20 30.33
CA GLY A 468 -10.22 6.25 31.11
C GLY A 468 -9.53 4.89 31.22
N ARG A 469 -9.00 4.37 30.11
CA ARG A 469 -8.27 3.09 30.05
C ARG A 469 -6.99 3.12 30.89
N ILE A 470 -6.24 4.23 30.87
CA ILE A 470 -5.07 4.43 31.74
C ILE A 470 -5.47 4.39 33.21
N LYS A 471 -6.48 5.18 33.60
CA LYS A 471 -6.96 5.23 34.99
C LYS A 471 -7.47 3.87 35.46
N ALA A 472 -8.21 3.16 34.61
CA ALA A 472 -8.69 1.82 34.91
C ALA A 472 -7.53 0.84 35.14
N PHE A 473 -6.50 0.87 34.28
CA PHE A 473 -5.31 0.03 34.42
C PHE A 473 -4.54 0.32 35.72
N LEU A 474 -4.32 1.60 36.05
CA LEU A 474 -3.61 1.98 37.29
C LEU A 474 -4.37 1.51 38.53
N ARG A 475 -5.71 1.68 38.54
CA ARG A 475 -6.57 1.23 39.64
C ARG A 475 -6.57 -0.29 39.79
N SER A 476 -6.76 -1.04 38.69
CA SER A 476 -6.82 -2.50 38.72
C SER A 476 -5.51 -3.15 39.17
N ASN A 477 -4.37 -2.47 38.97
CA ASN A 477 -3.05 -2.95 39.37
C ASN A 477 -2.56 -2.33 40.69
N ASN A 478 -3.39 -1.58 41.42
CA ASN A 478 -3.03 -0.90 42.67
C ASN A 478 -1.77 -0.04 42.56
N LEU A 479 -1.60 0.66 41.44
CA LEU A 479 -0.43 1.48 41.15
C LEU A 479 -0.67 2.93 41.59
N SER A 480 0.20 3.43 42.48
CA SER A 480 0.21 4.83 42.92
C SER A 480 1.09 5.75 42.06
N CYS A 481 1.76 5.22 41.02
CA CYS A 481 2.55 5.99 40.06
C CYS A 481 1.65 6.86 39.16
N GLY A 482 2.16 8.01 38.75
CA GLY A 482 1.59 8.75 37.63
C GLY A 482 1.83 8.01 36.29
N CYS A 483 0.96 8.25 35.31
CA CYS A 483 1.16 7.83 33.93
C CYS A 483 0.76 8.97 32.99
N PRO A 484 1.64 9.44 32.10
CA PRO A 484 1.26 10.42 31.10
C PRO A 484 0.12 9.92 30.22
N ASP A 485 -0.78 10.84 29.83
CA ASP A 485 -1.89 10.57 28.89
C ASP A 485 -1.40 10.52 27.42
N LYS A 486 -0.21 9.94 27.19
CA LYS A 486 0.43 9.82 25.88
C LYS A 486 0.98 8.42 25.63
N VAL A 487 0.93 8.01 24.37
CA VAL A 487 1.57 6.80 23.85
C VAL A 487 2.91 7.18 23.22
N TYR A 488 3.98 6.63 23.76
CA TYR A 488 5.33 6.84 23.22
C TYR A 488 5.64 5.83 22.12
N ILE A 489 5.87 6.34 20.91
CA ILE A 489 6.16 5.53 19.72
C ILE A 489 7.67 5.48 19.53
N LEU A 490 8.26 4.31 19.77
CA LEU A 490 9.69 4.09 19.65
C LEU A 490 10.10 3.94 18.19
N TRP A 491 11.12 4.70 17.79
CA TRP A 491 11.67 4.69 16.43
C TRP A 491 13.19 4.50 16.45
N PRO A 492 13.68 3.26 16.25
CA PRO A 492 15.10 2.97 16.08
C PRO A 492 15.58 3.39 14.69
N SER A 493 16.77 3.99 14.60
CA SER A 493 17.39 4.44 13.34
C SER A 493 17.64 3.29 12.36
N SER A 494 17.93 2.09 12.87
CA SER A 494 18.08 0.89 12.06
C SER A 494 16.75 0.31 11.53
N CYS A 495 15.60 0.85 11.97
CA CYS A 495 14.26 0.28 11.80
C CYS A 495 14.07 -1.12 12.46
N MET A 496 15.11 -1.69 13.09
CA MET A 496 15.04 -2.97 13.77
C MET A 496 14.25 -2.83 15.07
N MET A 497 13.16 -3.58 15.19
CA MET A 497 12.35 -3.59 16.41
C MET A 497 12.62 -4.89 17.16
N ALA A 498 12.90 -4.79 18.46
CA ALA A 498 13.12 -5.95 19.30
C ALA A 498 11.78 -6.54 19.78
N ASP A 499 11.82 -7.82 20.15
CA ASP A 499 10.63 -8.52 20.64
C ASP A 499 10.19 -8.13 22.05
N ALA A 500 11.01 -7.38 22.80
CA ALA A 500 10.65 -6.85 24.11
C ALA A 500 11.41 -5.54 24.42
N ILE A 501 10.67 -4.47 24.68
CA ILE A 501 11.22 -3.13 25.00
C ILE A 501 12.05 -3.19 26.29
N GLU A 502 11.55 -3.88 27.30
CA GLU A 502 12.19 -4.03 28.62
C GLU A 502 13.52 -4.78 28.54
N ILE A 503 13.68 -5.73 27.62
CA ILE A 503 14.94 -6.46 27.45
C ILE A 503 16.00 -5.52 26.86
N VAL A 504 15.64 -4.77 25.83
CA VAL A 504 16.56 -3.82 25.18
C VAL A 504 16.88 -2.64 26.09
N ALA A 505 15.88 -2.09 26.77
CA ALA A 505 16.07 -0.94 27.64
C ALA A 505 16.95 -1.27 28.85
N ASN A 506 16.82 -2.47 29.42
CA ASN A 506 17.65 -2.88 30.56
C ASN A 506 19.00 -3.50 30.15
N LYS A 507 19.33 -3.54 28.86
CA LYS A 507 20.57 -4.18 28.39
C LYS A 507 21.78 -3.52 29.07
N ASN A 508 22.62 -4.36 29.68
CA ASN A 508 23.83 -3.97 30.41
C ASN A 508 23.60 -3.08 31.65
N LEU A 509 22.37 -3.05 32.20
CA LEU A 509 22.08 -2.32 33.44
C LEU A 509 21.90 -3.26 34.64
N PRO A 510 22.44 -2.90 35.83
CA PRO A 510 22.09 -3.58 37.07
C PRO A 510 20.66 -3.20 37.49
N GLY A 511 19.80 -4.22 37.64
CA GLY A 511 18.39 -4.06 38.02
C GLY A 511 17.46 -3.81 36.83
N HIS A 512 16.22 -4.31 36.92
CA HIS A 512 15.18 -4.07 35.91
C HIS A 512 14.58 -2.67 36.09
N ARG A 513 15.20 -1.65 35.49
CA ARG A 513 14.71 -0.26 35.53
C ARG A 513 13.42 -0.07 34.77
N ILE A 514 13.24 -0.80 33.68
CA ILE A 514 12.00 -0.87 32.91
C ILE A 514 11.37 -2.23 33.13
N VAL A 515 10.11 -2.27 33.57
CA VAL A 515 9.36 -3.51 33.77
C VAL A 515 8.06 -3.42 32.98
N LYS A 516 7.75 -4.45 32.19
CA LYS A 516 6.46 -4.60 31.53
C LYS A 516 5.41 -4.98 32.59
N LEU A 517 4.35 -4.18 32.69
CA LEU A 517 3.27 -4.42 33.65
C LEU A 517 2.08 -5.16 33.05
N GLY A 518 1.82 -4.98 31.76
CA GLY A 518 0.66 -5.57 31.09
C GLY A 518 0.19 -4.69 29.93
N SER A 519 -1.08 -4.79 29.57
CA SER A 519 -1.69 -3.99 28.51
C SER A 519 -2.91 -3.24 29.03
N LEU A 520 -3.20 -2.09 28.42
CA LEU A 520 -4.43 -1.36 28.68
C LEU A 520 -5.66 -2.23 28.35
N PRO A 521 -6.83 -1.93 28.95
CA PRO A 521 -8.10 -2.51 28.50
C PRO A 521 -8.22 -2.45 26.99
N MET A 522 -8.60 -3.56 26.35
CA MET A 522 -8.61 -3.69 24.90
C MET A 522 -9.81 -2.95 24.30
N VAL A 523 -9.61 -2.31 23.16
CA VAL A 523 -10.73 -1.84 22.33
C VAL A 523 -10.95 -2.85 21.22
N ARG A 524 -12.23 -3.08 20.85
CA ARG A 524 -12.61 -4.08 19.86
C ARG A 524 -13.43 -3.45 18.76
N ALA A 525 -13.15 -3.83 17.51
CA ALA A 525 -13.94 -3.39 16.37
C ALA A 525 -14.13 -4.54 15.38
N ASN A 526 -15.29 -4.57 14.72
CA ASN A 526 -15.56 -5.48 13.62
C ASN A 526 -15.08 -4.80 12.33
N THR A 527 -13.98 -5.25 11.75
CA THR A 527 -13.41 -4.61 10.57
C THR A 527 -12.79 -5.60 9.61
N GLY A 528 -13.02 -5.38 8.31
CA GLY A 528 -12.43 -6.20 7.26
C GLY A 528 -12.98 -7.62 7.22
N GLY A 529 -14.17 -7.90 7.73
CA GLY A 529 -14.67 -9.27 7.88
C GLY A 529 -14.26 -9.95 9.19
N ALA A 530 -13.18 -9.50 9.85
CA ALA A 530 -12.79 -10.01 11.16
C ALA A 530 -13.66 -9.42 12.30
N LEU A 531 -14.30 -10.31 13.07
CA LEU A 531 -15.05 -9.93 14.26
C LEU A 531 -14.13 -9.67 15.46
N ASN A 532 -14.50 -8.69 16.29
CA ASN A 532 -13.87 -8.40 17.57
C ASN A 532 -12.35 -8.20 17.51
N ARG A 533 -11.86 -7.62 16.41
CA ARG A 533 -10.44 -7.31 16.24
C ARG A 533 -9.98 -6.39 17.35
N SER A 534 -8.94 -6.81 18.08
CA SER A 534 -8.53 -6.16 19.33
C SER A 534 -7.35 -5.21 19.13
N PHE A 535 -7.43 -4.04 19.75
CA PHE A 535 -6.36 -3.04 19.78
C PHE A 535 -6.05 -2.66 21.23
N THR A 536 -4.76 -2.59 21.56
CA THR A 536 -4.30 -2.23 22.91
C THR A 536 -2.85 -1.76 22.89
N PHE A 537 -2.44 -1.07 23.94
CA PHE A 537 -1.08 -0.64 24.16
C PHE A 537 -0.49 -1.30 25.41
N THR A 538 0.83 -1.50 25.41
CA THR A 538 1.56 -2.08 26.53
C THR A 538 1.96 -0.99 27.52
N VAL A 539 1.77 -1.27 28.81
CA VAL A 539 2.13 -0.38 29.93
C VAL A 539 3.42 -0.86 30.56
N TYR A 540 4.33 0.07 30.78
CA TYR A 540 5.64 -0.13 31.38
C TYR A 540 5.77 0.70 32.66
N LYS A 541 6.64 0.24 33.56
CA LYS A 541 7.06 0.96 34.75
C LYS A 541 8.53 1.31 34.62
N HIS A 542 8.88 2.57 34.78
CA HIS A 542 10.25 3.04 34.97
C HIS A 542 10.52 3.34 36.44
N THR A 543 11.62 2.82 36.98
CA THR A 543 12.06 3.10 38.35
C THR A 543 13.37 3.89 38.31
N ARG A 544 13.36 5.11 38.88
CA ARG A 544 14.55 5.97 38.94
C ARG A 544 15.54 5.46 39.99
N PRO A 545 16.83 5.27 39.65
CA PRO A 545 17.82 4.76 40.59
C PRO A 545 18.03 5.67 41.80
N GLN A 546 18.02 6.99 41.60
CA GLN A 546 18.40 7.95 42.64
C GLN A 546 17.28 8.19 43.65
N THR A 547 16.02 8.19 43.20
CA THR A 547 14.87 8.57 44.04
C THR A 547 13.98 7.39 44.42
N SER A 548 14.19 6.21 43.81
CA SER A 548 13.26 5.07 43.86
C SER A 548 11.83 5.40 43.41
N GLN A 549 11.60 6.60 42.86
CA GLN A 549 10.30 6.98 42.33
C GLN A 549 10.03 6.20 41.06
N SER A 550 8.78 5.75 40.95
CA SER A 550 8.31 4.98 39.82
C SER A 550 7.33 5.79 38.99
N THR A 551 7.51 5.79 37.68
CA THR A 551 6.57 6.38 36.73
C THR A 551 6.10 5.30 35.77
N CYS A 552 4.80 5.26 35.52
CA CYS A 552 4.22 4.35 34.57
C CYS A 552 4.11 5.08 33.22
N PHE A 553 4.26 4.36 32.11
CA PHE A 553 4.16 4.95 30.77
C PHE A 553 3.73 3.93 29.75
N ILE A 554 3.17 4.39 28.64
CA ILE A 554 2.73 3.55 27.54
C ILE A 554 3.73 3.67 26.41
N ALA A 555 4.23 2.54 25.90
CA ALA A 555 5.14 2.55 24.77
C ALA A 555 4.89 1.40 23.81
N GLU A 556 5.19 1.63 22.54
CA GLU A 556 5.25 0.60 21.51
C GLU A 556 6.25 0.97 20.42
N TYR A 557 6.75 -0.02 19.70
CA TYR A 557 7.53 0.24 18.50
C TYR A 557 6.64 0.68 17.33
N CYS A 558 7.17 1.57 16.49
CA CYS A 558 6.52 2.00 15.25
C CYS A 558 6.45 0.84 14.24
N THR A 559 5.36 0.07 14.24
CA THR A 559 5.25 -1.16 13.44
C THR A 559 5.57 -1.04 11.94
N PRO A 560 5.29 0.11 11.25
CA PRO A 560 5.79 0.35 9.90
C PRO A 560 7.31 0.22 9.73
N MET A 561 8.10 0.58 10.73
CA MET A 561 9.57 0.46 10.68
C MET A 561 9.99 -1.01 10.63
N GLY A 562 9.33 -1.89 11.39
CA GLY A 562 9.60 -3.32 11.29
C GLY A 562 9.20 -3.92 9.95
N CYS A 563 8.14 -3.41 9.30
CA CYS A 563 7.82 -3.79 7.93
C CYS A 563 8.99 -3.44 7.01
N LEU A 564 9.49 -2.20 7.05
CA LEU A 564 10.65 -1.78 6.26
C LEU A 564 11.90 -2.61 6.57
N TYR A 565 12.17 -2.88 7.85
CA TYR A 565 13.31 -3.70 8.27
C TYR A 565 13.20 -5.12 7.69
N GLN A 566 12.03 -5.74 7.77
CA GLN A 566 11.82 -7.07 7.20
C GLN A 566 11.96 -7.06 5.67
N MET A 567 11.47 -6.03 4.98
CA MET A 567 11.70 -5.87 3.54
C MET A 567 13.19 -5.78 3.22
N GLY A 568 13.95 -4.99 3.99
CA GLY A 568 15.38 -4.78 3.74
C GLY A 568 16.31 -5.93 4.15
N THR A 569 15.87 -6.79 5.08
CA THR A 569 16.76 -7.79 5.72
C THR A 569 16.28 -9.23 5.65
N LYS A 570 14.96 -9.46 5.65
CA LYS A 570 14.35 -10.81 5.71
C LYS A 570 13.83 -11.25 4.34
N TYR A 571 13.23 -10.34 3.60
CA TYR A 571 12.61 -10.62 2.30
C TYR A 571 13.51 -10.06 1.20
N GLY A 572 14.57 -10.79 0.85
CA GLY A 572 15.56 -10.37 -0.15
C GLY A 572 14.97 -10.03 -1.53
N PHE A 573 13.72 -10.43 -1.79
CA PHE A 573 12.94 -10.08 -2.97
C PHE A 573 12.26 -8.71 -2.90
N ALA A 574 12.20 -8.02 -1.76
CA ALA A 574 11.39 -6.81 -1.60
C ALA A 574 12.00 -5.52 -2.19
N GLY A 575 13.18 -5.62 -2.83
CA GLY A 575 13.81 -4.49 -3.53
C GLY A 575 14.31 -3.36 -2.63
N VAL A 576 14.28 -3.52 -1.30
CA VAL A 576 14.80 -2.54 -0.33
C VAL A 576 16.20 -2.95 0.11
N ASN A 577 17.18 -2.04 0.01
CA ASN A 577 18.52 -2.25 0.54
C ASN A 577 18.75 -1.46 1.85
N LYS A 578 19.97 -1.52 2.42
CA LYS A 578 20.30 -0.85 3.68
C LYS A 578 20.25 0.68 3.59
N GLU A 579 20.70 1.26 2.47
CA GLU A 579 20.61 2.71 2.26
C GLU A 579 19.13 3.16 2.14
N ASP A 580 18.32 2.37 1.43
CA ASP A 580 16.88 2.61 1.26
C ASP A 580 16.14 2.54 2.60
N LEU A 581 16.52 1.59 3.47
CA LEU A 581 15.92 1.44 4.78
C LEU A 581 15.99 2.72 5.62
N SER A 582 17.18 3.33 5.69
CA SER A 582 17.39 4.58 6.43
C SER A 582 16.63 5.74 5.80
N SER A 583 16.72 5.89 4.47
CA SER A 583 16.02 6.94 3.74
C SER A 583 14.49 6.83 3.87
N GLN A 584 13.93 5.64 3.70
CA GLN A 584 12.49 5.38 3.84
C GLN A 584 12.02 5.55 5.29
N GLY A 585 12.81 5.14 6.29
CA GLY A 585 12.50 5.40 7.69
C GLY A 585 12.38 6.90 8.00
N GLN A 586 13.31 7.72 7.47
CA GLN A 586 13.23 9.18 7.61
C GLN A 586 12.03 9.77 6.85
N ASN A 587 11.76 9.29 5.63
CA ASN A 587 10.63 9.74 4.83
C ASN A 587 9.29 9.40 5.50
N PHE A 588 9.19 8.27 6.20
CA PHE A 588 8.00 7.92 6.97
C PHE A 588 7.69 8.94 8.04
N MET A 589 8.73 9.45 8.69
CA MET A 589 8.55 10.39 9.78
C MET A 589 8.25 11.80 9.31
N LYS A 590 8.74 12.16 8.12
CA LYS A 590 8.26 13.34 7.40
C LYS A 590 6.77 13.18 7.06
N ALA A 591 6.40 12.08 6.39
CA ALA A 591 5.02 11.79 6.01
C ALA A 591 4.06 11.78 7.21
N PHE A 592 4.44 11.13 8.32
CA PHE A 592 3.64 11.09 9.54
C PHE A 592 3.38 12.48 10.11
N LYS A 593 4.43 13.31 10.24
CA LYS A 593 4.30 14.68 10.74
C LYS A 593 3.43 15.52 9.81
N THR A 594 3.63 15.42 8.51
CA THR A 594 2.81 16.09 7.50
C THR A 594 1.36 15.67 7.62
N PHE A 595 1.04 14.38 7.49
CA PHE A 595 -0.35 13.89 7.48
C PHE A 595 -1.08 14.20 8.79
N THR A 596 -0.43 14.00 9.94
CA THR A 596 -1.06 14.32 11.25
C THR A 596 -1.24 15.81 11.50
N SER A 597 -0.57 16.67 10.73
CA SER A 597 -0.75 18.13 10.82
C SER A 597 -1.93 18.64 9.98
N LEU A 598 -2.40 17.88 8.99
CA LEU A 598 -3.50 18.25 8.10
C LEU A 598 -4.81 18.44 8.90
N SER A 599 -5.55 19.51 8.59
CA SER A 599 -6.83 19.83 9.23
C SER A 599 -7.87 18.72 9.04
N ALA A 600 -8.01 18.22 7.80
CA ALA A 600 -8.94 17.13 7.47
C ALA A 600 -8.65 15.85 8.28
N VAL A 601 -7.37 15.55 8.54
CA VAL A 601 -6.97 14.42 9.38
C VAL A 601 -7.39 14.64 10.84
N LYS A 602 -7.14 15.82 11.39
CA LYS A 602 -7.55 16.15 12.77
C LYS A 602 -9.07 16.12 12.94
N GLU A 603 -9.80 16.59 11.94
CA GLU A 603 -11.27 16.63 11.94
C GLU A 603 -11.89 15.24 11.81
N HIS A 604 -11.44 14.43 10.85
CA HIS A 604 -12.11 13.17 10.51
C HIS A 604 -11.50 11.92 11.13
N LEU A 605 -10.25 11.97 11.60
CA LEU A 605 -9.54 10.85 12.22
C LEU A 605 -9.14 11.11 13.68
N GLY A 606 -9.01 12.38 14.08
CA GLY A 606 -8.65 12.81 15.44
C GLY A 606 -7.23 13.38 15.53
N ASP A 607 -6.97 14.11 16.62
CA ASP A 607 -5.66 14.74 16.85
C ASP A 607 -4.64 13.75 17.42
N PHE A 608 -3.91 13.10 16.52
CA PHE A 608 -2.87 12.14 16.89
C PHE A 608 -1.74 12.77 17.72
N GLN A 609 -1.39 14.03 17.45
CA GLN A 609 -0.25 14.71 18.09
C GLN A 609 -0.52 14.99 19.58
N LYS A 610 -1.80 15.14 19.95
CA LYS A 610 -2.22 15.28 21.34
C LYS A 610 -1.95 14.03 22.19
N HIS A 611 -2.06 12.84 21.60
CA HIS A 611 -2.03 11.56 22.31
C HIS A 611 -0.77 10.72 22.06
N THR A 612 0.13 11.18 21.19
CA THR A 612 1.29 10.40 20.77
C THR A 612 2.57 11.22 20.80
N GLN A 613 3.69 10.56 21.04
CA GLN A 613 4.99 11.18 20.96
C GLN A 613 6.05 10.21 20.46
N PHE A 614 6.76 10.59 19.40
CA PHE A 614 7.81 9.76 18.84
C PHE A 614 9.12 9.92 19.60
N MET A 615 9.74 8.79 19.92
CA MET A 615 11.08 8.70 20.49
C MET A 615 12.03 8.12 19.46
N TYR A 616 12.66 8.99 18.68
CA TYR A 616 13.75 8.58 17.79
C TYR A 616 15.02 8.29 18.58
N TYR A 617 15.69 7.18 18.26
CA TYR A 617 17.00 6.88 18.81
C TYR A 617 17.89 6.13 17.82
N ASP A 618 19.19 6.39 17.91
CA ASP A 618 20.21 5.62 17.21
C ASP A 618 20.55 4.39 18.05
N ASP A 619 19.96 3.25 17.70
CA ASP A 619 20.07 1.99 18.44
C ASP A 619 21.46 1.36 18.37
N SER A 620 22.36 1.92 17.55
CA SER A 620 23.79 1.57 17.54
C SER A 620 24.65 2.38 18.51
N LYS A 621 24.17 3.56 18.95
CA LYS A 621 24.97 4.52 19.74
C LYS A 621 24.39 4.84 21.11
N LYS A 622 23.08 4.78 21.27
CA LYS A 622 22.39 5.23 22.48
C LYS A 622 21.54 4.12 23.08
N PRO A 623 21.75 3.77 24.36
CA PRO A 623 20.85 2.88 25.08
C PRO A 623 19.42 3.43 25.10
N LEU A 624 18.43 2.56 24.86
CA LEU A 624 17.02 2.94 24.82
C LEU A 624 16.54 3.56 26.15
N ILE A 625 17.09 3.11 27.28
CA ILE A 625 16.79 3.64 28.60
C ILE A 625 17.05 5.14 28.73
N GLU A 626 18.15 5.66 28.18
CA GLU A 626 18.49 7.08 28.26
C GLU A 626 17.47 7.95 27.52
N VAL A 627 16.93 7.42 26.42
CA VAL A 627 15.94 8.09 25.58
C VAL A 627 14.60 8.15 26.31
N ILE A 628 14.19 7.04 26.93
CA ILE A 628 12.97 6.96 27.76
C ILE A 628 13.10 7.91 28.96
N GLU A 629 14.21 7.84 29.70
CA GLU A 629 14.46 8.68 30.87
C GLU A 629 14.42 10.17 30.53
N LYS A 630 15.11 10.57 29.45
CA LYS A 630 15.08 11.96 28.97
C LYS A 630 13.65 12.42 28.71
N GLN A 631 12.85 11.59 28.05
CA GLN A 631 11.50 11.99 27.66
C GLN A 631 10.54 12.08 28.85
N LEU A 632 10.58 11.10 29.76
CA LEU A 632 9.76 11.10 30.97
C LEU A 632 10.12 12.27 31.90
N ASN A 633 11.41 12.61 32.00
CA ASN A 633 11.86 13.74 32.81
C ASN A 633 11.34 15.10 32.28
N GLN A 634 11.28 15.28 30.96
CA GLN A 634 10.74 16.49 30.35
C GLN A 634 9.25 16.70 30.67
N GLU A 635 8.46 15.62 30.70
CA GLU A 635 7.04 15.73 31.05
C GLU A 635 6.81 15.91 32.55
N THR A 636 7.66 15.30 33.38
CA THR A 636 7.58 15.46 34.84
C THR A 636 7.81 16.91 35.25
N ASN A 637 8.75 17.61 34.63
CA ASN A 637 9.07 19.01 34.95
C ASN A 637 8.00 20.02 34.50
N LEU A 638 7.13 19.64 33.55
CA LEU A 638 5.99 20.47 33.13
C LEU A 638 4.81 20.35 34.10
N VAL A 639 4.63 19.17 34.71
CA VAL A 639 3.54 18.94 35.68
C VAL A 639 3.80 19.64 37.03
N PHE A 640 5.07 19.83 37.42
CA PHE A 640 5.44 20.53 38.65
C PHE A 640 5.65 22.05 38.49
N ALA A 641 5.37 22.61 37.31
CA ALA A 641 5.45 24.06 37.07
C ALA A 641 4.07 24.76 37.09
N ASP A 642 2.99 23.98 37.09
CA ASP A 642 1.59 24.44 37.16
C ASP A 642 0.95 24.20 38.55
N ASP A 643 1.72 23.73 39.53
CA ASP A 643 1.44 23.81 40.98
C ASP A 643 2.29 24.93 41.61
#